data_AF-A0A2D9K6S7-F1
#
_entry.id   AF-A0A2D9K6S7-F1
#
_cell.length_a   1.000
_cell.length_b   1.000
_cell.length_c   1.000
_cell.angle_alpha   90.00
_cell.angle_beta   90.00
_cell.angle_gamma   90.00
#
_symmetry.space_group_name_H-M   'P 1'
#
loop_
_entity.id
_entity.type
_entity.pdbx_description
1 polymer ?
#
loop_
_entity_poly.entity_id
_entity_poly.type
_entity_poly.pdbx_seq_one_letter_code
_entity_poly.pdbx_strand_id
1 'polypeptide(L)'
;MGLNGKQAIERDVMGNCRGTVGQVRQGKVRDATVLQVICAGVLMVLAACDSSSAEERSEPYAKTAVTELPASWSGFVLESRKPYPATLRLDVDGADVQGVLRVESLNGAVPRLTTADADIPVEGTYDPPVGVLSLTTQSGDRRGELIFDVAVSDVGSVAVASEQRHINGRGAQRARAVFATDRDKKATLERIAVLSAAFEGWRPDMEKGSCPAALAAWRDEALAFQETRRDPVEQYDIFYTDAFRKAFGAPYETVDPERLKQNASLLRGACRPEDRVRGNETNQLAYMIGLGQPHQDHLLWRFESEAASRWVETRSDVLKSDTPMTSAQLNLLDTMWRGIGIGRYGYNVSDLNADIERRKAILRAEENRADMLAFYDRYKDRFDLLIEVARNHANQDEDFLAEVQDKLDTYLEPASEVYARDANNVSEAEYMLAWAVQAGTADLCPLSKPATCRRIGKRFEARVTDMAKDFADALEQAAARRTDRNDRSLEQLATQVTFAGDMDMLYGDLLEIGKLTDSWADVTGTRQQLQKRLAKPLQAELDGLSGADALTGFERRYFFNDDLAQKGVRKIATTLDKRLADEAPFRGLEGGDYLNALVNQDFARLRELDAHYTRGYRPMIALAGASLSMLNPAAGPAMDKELANLSAIHGVFGAYLLNYQDAWPKCLKASDPVFEVTKSQSTVTRDEFGQEISHVTNWTTRDQYKVPASLAGYFQTLWRSDPRTTDARFMDWLLNDRKTNGLVDGLDGAMKQHGCDSPAVRKLEQGMITYYGDVSRRLGRR
;
A
#
# COMPACT_ATOMS: atom_id res chain seq x y z
N MET A 1 -19.32 51.99 0.52
CA MET A 1 -20.73 51.64 0.30
C MET A 1 -20.75 50.50 -0.71
N GLY A 2 -21.22 49.28 -0.51
CA GLY A 2 -21.79 48.47 0.58
C GLY A 2 -21.96 47.04 -0.03
N LEU A 3 -21.53 45.97 0.66
CA LEU A 3 -22.37 44.88 1.23
C LEU A 3 -23.35 44.23 0.22
N ASN A 4 -23.57 42.92 0.04
CA ASN A 4 -23.36 41.64 0.72
C ASN A 4 -23.80 40.54 -0.30
N GLY A 5 -23.54 39.23 -0.21
CA GLY A 5 -22.89 38.40 0.80
C GLY A 5 -22.69 36.97 0.26
N LYS A 6 -21.58 36.34 0.67
CA LYS A 6 -21.37 34.88 0.61
C LYS A 6 -21.64 34.35 2.02
N GLN A 7 -22.54 33.39 2.15
CA GLN A 7 -22.57 32.51 3.32
C GLN A 7 -21.72 31.29 3.00
N ALA A 8 -20.61 31.19 3.72
CA ALA A 8 -19.85 29.97 3.90
C ALA A 8 -20.60 29.08 4.91
N ILE A 9 -20.67 27.78 4.63
CA ILE A 9 -20.82 26.75 5.66
C ILE A 9 -19.50 26.01 5.67
N GLU A 10 -18.68 26.33 6.68
CA GLU A 10 -17.57 25.52 7.15
C GLU A 10 -18.12 24.29 7.89
N ARG A 11 -17.57 23.12 7.56
CA ARG A 11 -17.30 22.08 8.56
C ARG A 11 -16.01 21.36 8.21
N ASP A 12 -15.08 21.44 9.16
CA ASP A 12 -13.77 20.82 9.24
C ASP A 12 -13.75 19.33 8.91
N VAL A 13 -12.75 18.93 8.11
CA VAL A 13 -11.74 17.93 8.49
C VAL A 13 -10.39 18.34 7.86
N MET A 14 -9.37 18.52 8.70
CA MET A 14 -7.94 18.75 8.39
C MET A 14 -7.42 17.74 7.32
N GLY A 15 -6.57 18.02 6.33
CA GLY A 15 -5.70 19.16 6.07
C GLY A 15 -4.26 18.70 5.76
N ASN A 16 -3.95 18.27 4.52
CA ASN A 16 -2.76 18.70 3.77
C ASN A 16 -2.72 18.14 2.33
N CYS A 17 -3.26 18.90 1.37
CA CYS A 17 -2.92 18.84 -0.05
C CYS A 17 -3.02 20.26 -0.63
N ARG A 18 -1.94 20.84 -1.15
CA ARG A 18 -1.95 22.12 -1.90
C ARG A 18 -1.61 21.84 -3.36
N GLY A 19 -2.51 22.20 -4.27
CA GLY A 19 -2.28 22.16 -5.72
C GLY A 19 -2.35 23.56 -6.35
N THR A 20 -1.40 23.89 -7.22
CA THR A 20 -1.44 25.06 -8.11
C THR A 20 -1.79 24.61 -9.53
N VAL A 21 -2.77 25.25 -10.15
CA VAL A 21 -3.23 24.97 -11.52
C VAL A 21 -2.46 25.86 -12.51
N GLY A 22 -1.76 25.25 -13.48
CA GLY A 22 -1.14 25.94 -14.60
C GLY A 22 -1.44 25.25 -15.93
N GLN A 23 -1.99 25.99 -16.90
CA GLN A 23 -2.24 25.49 -18.27
C GLN A 23 -0.99 25.67 -19.13
N VAL A 24 -0.51 24.59 -19.77
CA VAL A 24 0.49 24.64 -20.84
C VAL A 24 -0.17 24.26 -22.17
N ARG A 25 -0.04 25.11 -23.20
CA ARG A 25 -0.53 24.85 -24.56
C ARG A 25 0.59 24.26 -25.41
N GLN A 26 0.42 23.05 -25.94
CA GLN A 26 0.98 22.65 -27.24
C GLN A 26 0.13 21.56 -27.93
N GLY A 27 -0.25 21.87 -29.18
CA GLY A 27 -0.60 20.99 -30.32
C GLY A 27 -1.35 19.65 -30.13
N LYS A 28 -2.65 19.67 -30.47
CA LYS A 28 -3.47 18.54 -30.98
C LYS A 28 -3.58 17.27 -30.11
N VAL A 29 -4.29 17.36 -28.98
CA VAL A 29 -5.25 16.33 -28.48
C VAL A 29 -6.35 17.09 -27.72
N ARG A 30 -7.63 16.75 -27.92
CA ARG A 30 -8.76 17.32 -27.15
C ARG A 30 -8.99 16.50 -25.87
N ASP A 31 -9.06 17.23 -24.76
CA ASP A 31 -9.57 16.89 -23.42
C ASP A 31 -8.94 15.71 -22.64
N ALA A 32 -7.83 16.00 -21.96
CA ALA A 32 -7.43 15.30 -20.74
C ALA A 32 -7.30 16.32 -19.60
N THR A 33 -8.11 16.16 -18.54
CA THR A 33 -7.91 16.87 -17.27
C THR A 33 -6.88 16.07 -16.48
N VAL A 34 -5.62 16.49 -16.47
CA VAL A 34 -4.60 15.87 -15.61
C VAL A 34 -4.76 16.41 -14.19
N LEU A 35 -5.32 15.58 -13.32
CA LEU A 35 -5.26 15.77 -11.87
C LEU A 35 -3.96 15.09 -11.40
N GLN A 36 -2.89 15.85 -11.18
CA GLN A 36 -1.71 15.31 -10.52
C GLN A 36 -1.94 15.38 -9.01
N VAL A 37 -2.42 14.26 -8.45
CA VAL A 37 -2.52 14.03 -7.01
C VAL A 37 -1.43 13.04 -6.66
N ILE A 38 -0.39 13.51 -5.96
CA ILE A 38 0.56 12.63 -5.29
C ILE A 38 -0.04 12.34 -3.92
N CYS A 39 -0.67 11.16 -3.81
CA CYS A 39 -0.92 10.51 -2.53
C CYS A 39 -0.33 9.09 -2.64
N ALA A 40 0.64 8.76 -1.81
CA ALA A 40 1.00 7.37 -1.53
C ALA A 40 -0.27 6.67 -0.96
N GLY A 41 -0.64 5.41 -1.18
CA GLY A 41 0.02 4.25 -1.76
C GLY A 41 0.08 3.08 -0.76
N VAL A 42 -0.97 2.24 -0.61
CA VAL A 42 -0.90 0.76 -0.40
C VAL A 42 -2.30 0.10 -0.45
N LEU A 43 -2.37 -0.99 -1.22
CA LEU A 43 -3.38 -2.05 -1.23
C LEU A 43 -3.18 -3.01 -0.05
N MET A 44 -4.24 -3.39 0.66
CA MET A 44 -4.20 -4.54 1.59
C MET A 44 -4.52 -5.85 0.86
N VAL A 45 -3.57 -6.79 0.87
CA VAL A 45 -3.78 -8.21 0.58
C VAL A 45 -3.86 -8.94 1.93
N LEU A 46 -4.99 -9.61 2.18
CA LEU A 46 -5.12 -10.56 3.28
C LEU A 46 -4.80 -11.96 2.75
N ALA A 47 -3.64 -12.49 3.16
CA ALA A 47 -3.30 -13.89 3.00
C ALA A 47 -4.02 -14.72 4.08
N ALA A 48 -4.70 -15.79 3.65
CA ALA A 48 -5.12 -16.87 4.53
C ALA A 48 -4.29 -18.11 4.19
N CYS A 49 -3.41 -18.49 5.10
CA CYS A 49 -2.84 -19.84 5.14
C CYS A 49 -3.73 -20.69 6.03
N ASP A 50 -4.27 -21.79 5.51
CA ASP A 50 -4.44 -23.00 6.28
C ASP A 50 -4.29 -24.22 5.37
N SER A 51 -3.43 -25.13 5.82
CA SER A 51 -3.06 -26.38 5.18
C SER A 51 -4.12 -27.46 5.42
N SER A 52 -4.55 -28.16 4.37
CA SER A 52 -5.02 -29.54 4.51
C SER A 52 -4.83 -30.34 3.21
N SER A 53 -3.98 -31.36 3.31
CA SER A 53 -4.00 -32.67 2.64
C SER A 53 -4.42 -32.75 1.17
N ALA A 54 -3.43 -33.09 0.35
CA ALA A 54 -3.62 -33.76 -0.93
C ALA A 54 -4.46 -35.03 -0.77
N GLU A 55 -5.57 -35.12 -1.50
CA GLU A 55 -6.13 -36.39 -1.96
C GLU A 55 -6.96 -36.18 -3.25
N GLU A 56 -6.65 -37.06 -4.21
CA GLU A 56 -7.35 -37.38 -5.47
C GLU A 56 -7.58 -36.29 -6.52
N ARG A 57 -6.63 -36.29 -7.49
CA ARG A 57 -6.87 -36.03 -8.91
C ARG A 57 -8.18 -36.69 -9.37
N SER A 58 -9.22 -35.89 -9.53
CA SER A 58 -10.23 -36.12 -10.55
C SER A 58 -9.91 -35.22 -11.73
N GLU A 59 -9.86 -35.81 -12.92
CA GLU A 59 -9.52 -35.15 -14.19
C GLU A 59 -10.32 -33.85 -14.37
N PRO A 60 -9.71 -32.79 -14.95
CA PRO A 60 -10.44 -31.55 -15.15
C PRO A 60 -11.54 -31.81 -16.17
N TYR A 61 -12.79 -31.56 -15.76
CA TYR A 61 -13.88 -31.26 -16.68
C TYR A 61 -13.57 -29.93 -17.39
N ALA A 62 -12.59 -29.94 -18.30
CA ALA A 62 -12.43 -28.91 -19.31
C ALA A 62 -13.48 -29.18 -20.41
N LYS A 63 -14.76 -28.96 -20.09
CA LYS A 63 -15.80 -28.87 -21.11
C LYS A 63 -15.99 -27.41 -21.50
N THR A 64 -15.29 -27.06 -22.58
CA THR A 64 -15.75 -26.19 -23.66
C THR A 64 -16.27 -24.80 -23.28
N ALA A 65 -15.36 -23.81 -23.40
CA ALA A 65 -15.73 -22.47 -23.81
C ALA A 65 -16.60 -22.54 -25.08
N VAL A 66 -17.74 -21.87 -25.07
CA VAL A 66 -18.76 -21.95 -26.13
C VAL A 66 -18.24 -21.31 -27.42
N THR A 67 -17.84 -22.15 -28.37
CA THR A 67 -17.21 -21.72 -29.64
C THR A 67 -18.18 -21.36 -30.75
N GLU A 68 -19.45 -21.80 -30.71
CA GLU A 68 -20.38 -21.62 -31.83
C GLU A 68 -21.72 -20.98 -31.42
N LEU A 69 -22.07 -19.88 -32.10
CA LEU A 69 -23.30 -19.13 -31.88
C LEU A 69 -24.44 -19.72 -32.76
N PRO A 70 -25.63 -19.99 -32.21
CA PRO A 70 -26.74 -20.52 -33.01
C PRO A 70 -27.18 -19.59 -34.15
N ALA A 71 -27.45 -20.18 -35.31
CA ALA A 71 -27.86 -19.45 -36.51
C ALA A 71 -29.30 -18.90 -36.46
N SER A 72 -30.18 -19.41 -35.58
CA SER A 72 -31.57 -19.00 -35.51
C SER A 72 -32.13 -19.05 -34.09
N TRP A 73 -32.91 -18.02 -33.75
CA TRP A 73 -33.50 -17.81 -32.44
C TRP A 73 -34.95 -17.37 -32.56
N SER A 74 -35.76 -17.69 -31.55
CA SER A 74 -37.16 -17.28 -31.46
C SER A 74 -37.46 -16.70 -30.07
N GLY A 75 -38.29 -15.67 -29.98
CA GLY A 75 -38.43 -14.89 -28.75
C GLY A 75 -39.52 -13.83 -28.78
N PHE A 76 -39.39 -12.84 -27.89
CA PHE A 76 -40.21 -11.63 -27.87
C PHE A 76 -39.37 -10.36 -27.77
N VAL A 77 -39.89 -9.28 -28.34
CA VAL A 77 -39.53 -7.92 -27.97
C VAL A 77 -40.63 -7.39 -27.04
N LEU A 78 -40.24 -6.96 -25.84
CA LEU A 78 -41.08 -6.29 -24.86
C LEU A 78 -40.95 -4.79 -25.02
N GLU A 79 -42.03 -4.15 -25.43
CA GLU A 79 -42.11 -2.69 -25.52
C GLU A 79 -43.27 -2.18 -24.66
N SER A 80 -42.98 -1.28 -23.71
CA SER A 80 -44.00 -0.78 -22.77
C SER A 80 -44.80 -1.90 -22.09
N ARG A 81 -44.12 -3.03 -21.79
CA ARG A 81 -44.69 -4.27 -21.23
C ARG A 81 -45.62 -5.05 -22.18
N LYS A 82 -45.71 -4.72 -23.46
CA LYS A 82 -46.39 -5.53 -24.47
C LYS A 82 -45.39 -6.48 -25.16
N PRO A 83 -45.67 -7.80 -25.23
CA PRO A 83 -44.82 -8.76 -25.91
C PRO A 83 -45.15 -8.85 -27.41
N TYR A 84 -44.11 -8.80 -28.26
CA TYR A 84 -44.21 -8.94 -29.72
C TYR A 84 -43.34 -10.11 -30.19
N PRO A 85 -43.89 -11.15 -30.84
CA PRO A 85 -43.09 -12.29 -31.29
C PRO A 85 -41.94 -11.84 -32.16
N ALA A 86 -40.77 -12.44 -31.99
CA ALA A 86 -39.58 -12.07 -32.73
C ALA A 86 -38.73 -13.28 -33.12
N THR A 87 -38.08 -13.21 -34.27
CA THR A 87 -37.09 -14.18 -34.73
C THR A 87 -35.79 -13.46 -35.08
N LEU A 88 -34.66 -14.05 -34.71
CA LEU A 88 -33.33 -13.53 -35.01
C LEU A 88 -32.56 -14.60 -35.75
N ARG A 89 -32.07 -14.28 -36.95
CA ARG A 89 -31.22 -15.16 -37.76
C ARG A 89 -29.86 -14.51 -37.93
N LEU A 90 -28.80 -15.27 -37.70
CA LEU A 90 -27.43 -14.79 -37.67
C LEU A 90 -26.53 -15.66 -38.57
N ASP A 91 -25.58 -15.00 -39.20
CA ASP A 91 -24.45 -15.56 -39.93
C ASP A 91 -23.16 -15.04 -39.28
N VAL A 92 -22.19 -15.92 -39.08
CA VAL A 92 -20.99 -15.65 -38.26
C VAL A 92 -19.75 -15.90 -39.11
N ASP A 93 -18.91 -14.87 -39.28
CA ASP A 93 -17.61 -14.94 -39.93
C ASP A 93 -16.52 -14.46 -38.97
N GLY A 94 -15.86 -15.41 -38.28
CA GLY A 94 -14.90 -15.09 -37.23
C GLY A 94 -15.56 -14.39 -36.04
N ALA A 95 -15.13 -13.16 -35.74
CA ALA A 95 -15.73 -12.34 -34.68
C ALA A 95 -16.87 -11.46 -35.20
N ASP A 96 -17.02 -11.29 -36.51
CA ASP A 96 -18.04 -10.47 -37.12
C ASP A 96 -19.34 -11.26 -37.29
N VAL A 97 -20.47 -10.62 -36.98
CA VAL A 97 -21.80 -11.23 -37.05
C VAL A 97 -22.73 -10.34 -37.86
N GLN A 98 -23.46 -10.94 -38.80
CA GLN A 98 -24.49 -10.28 -39.58
C GLN A 98 -25.79 -11.08 -39.54
N GLY A 99 -26.93 -10.45 -39.81
CA GLY A 99 -28.18 -11.18 -39.79
C GLY A 99 -29.43 -10.34 -39.96
N VAL A 100 -30.55 -10.93 -39.55
CA VAL A 100 -31.88 -10.33 -39.65
C VAL A 100 -32.67 -10.56 -38.36
N LEU A 101 -33.17 -9.47 -37.79
CA LEU A 101 -34.19 -9.46 -36.74
C LEU A 101 -35.56 -9.19 -37.36
N ARG A 102 -36.52 -10.07 -37.12
CA ARG A 102 -37.92 -9.88 -37.52
C ARG A 102 -38.81 -9.82 -36.27
N VAL A 103 -39.63 -8.78 -36.17
CA VAL A 103 -40.61 -8.60 -35.09
C VAL A 103 -42.02 -8.58 -35.69
N GLU A 104 -42.86 -9.48 -35.23
CA GLU A 104 -44.22 -9.69 -35.73
C GLU A 104 -45.23 -8.85 -34.95
N SER A 105 -46.27 -8.39 -35.66
CA SER A 105 -47.40 -7.71 -35.01
C SER A 105 -48.23 -8.68 -34.15
N LEU A 106 -48.82 -8.17 -33.07
CA LEU A 106 -49.75 -8.94 -32.22
C LEU A 106 -51.10 -8.24 -32.21
N ASN A 107 -52.16 -8.91 -32.67
CA ASN A 107 -53.54 -8.38 -32.75
C ASN A 107 -53.66 -7.02 -33.49
N GLY A 108 -52.86 -6.80 -34.54
CA GLY A 108 -52.85 -5.54 -35.30
C GLY A 108 -52.12 -4.37 -34.62
N ALA A 109 -51.59 -4.56 -33.41
CA ALA A 109 -50.67 -3.61 -32.79
C ALA A 109 -49.25 -3.80 -33.36
N VAL A 110 -48.68 -2.72 -33.85
CA VAL A 110 -47.32 -2.69 -34.43
C VAL A 110 -46.34 -2.19 -33.36
N PRO A 111 -45.20 -2.87 -33.13
CA PRO A 111 -44.16 -2.38 -32.23
C PRO A 111 -43.57 -1.07 -32.76
N ARG A 112 -43.18 -0.13 -31.90
CA ARG A 112 -42.54 1.13 -32.33
C ARG A 112 -41.14 0.92 -32.89
N LEU A 113 -40.53 -0.22 -32.56
CA LEU A 113 -39.22 -0.63 -33.07
C LEU A 113 -39.25 -0.84 -34.60
N THR A 114 -40.42 -1.13 -35.20
CA THR A 114 -40.53 -1.49 -36.62
C THR A 114 -41.71 -0.79 -37.31
N THR A 115 -41.64 -0.67 -38.63
CA THR A 115 -42.83 -0.67 -39.47
C THR A 115 -43.20 -2.13 -39.72
N ALA A 116 -44.45 -2.52 -39.46
CA ALA A 116 -44.91 -3.92 -39.34
C ALA A 116 -44.26 -4.93 -40.31
N ASP A 117 -43.92 -6.11 -39.78
CA ASP A 117 -43.50 -7.32 -40.52
C ASP A 117 -42.30 -7.15 -41.49
N ALA A 118 -41.41 -6.20 -41.19
CA ALA A 118 -40.18 -5.99 -41.95
C ALA A 118 -38.95 -6.64 -41.30
N ASP A 119 -38.10 -7.22 -42.14
CA ASP A 119 -36.78 -7.73 -41.77
C ASP A 119 -35.83 -6.56 -41.45
N ILE A 120 -35.27 -6.53 -40.23
CA ILE A 120 -34.33 -5.51 -39.78
C ILE A 120 -32.90 -6.09 -39.89
N PRO A 121 -32.02 -5.52 -40.73
CA PRO A 121 -30.64 -5.96 -40.78
C PRO A 121 -29.94 -5.69 -39.46
N VAL A 122 -29.13 -6.65 -39.02
CA VAL A 122 -28.30 -6.54 -37.82
C VAL A 122 -26.85 -6.85 -38.17
N GLU A 123 -25.92 -6.10 -37.57
CA GLU A 123 -24.47 -6.28 -37.74
C GLU A 123 -23.75 -6.02 -36.42
N GLY A 124 -22.68 -6.76 -36.13
CA GLY A 124 -21.87 -6.51 -34.94
C GLY A 124 -20.83 -7.60 -34.67
N THR A 125 -20.52 -7.87 -33.40
CA THR A 125 -19.41 -8.74 -33.00
C THR A 125 -19.78 -9.75 -31.92
N TYR A 126 -19.19 -10.95 -32.00
CA TYR A 126 -19.23 -11.98 -30.96
C TYR A 126 -17.85 -12.16 -30.31
N ASP A 127 -17.79 -12.07 -28.99
CA ASP A 127 -16.59 -12.36 -28.18
C ASP A 127 -16.78 -13.74 -27.51
N PRO A 128 -16.17 -14.83 -28.03
CA PRO A 128 -16.38 -16.18 -27.50
C PRO A 128 -15.87 -16.39 -26.06
N PRO A 129 -14.68 -15.89 -25.66
CA PRO A 129 -14.21 -15.99 -24.27
C PRO A 129 -15.20 -15.50 -23.21
N VAL A 130 -15.88 -14.40 -23.47
CA VAL A 130 -16.93 -13.86 -22.58
C VAL A 130 -18.35 -14.11 -23.08
N GLY A 131 -18.50 -14.89 -24.16
CA GLY A 131 -19.73 -15.19 -24.90
C GLY A 131 -20.71 -14.02 -25.02
N VAL A 132 -20.23 -12.84 -25.44
CA VAL A 132 -21.05 -11.62 -25.61
C VAL A 132 -21.28 -11.36 -27.09
N LEU A 133 -22.52 -11.07 -27.50
CA LEU A 133 -22.88 -10.70 -28.87
C LEU A 133 -23.42 -9.26 -28.90
N SER A 134 -22.65 -8.32 -29.41
CA SER A 134 -23.10 -6.94 -29.62
C SER A 134 -23.64 -6.77 -31.03
N LEU A 135 -24.87 -6.26 -31.22
CA LEU A 135 -25.44 -6.01 -32.54
C LEU A 135 -25.93 -4.56 -32.68
N THR A 136 -25.91 -4.04 -33.89
CA THR A 136 -26.48 -2.74 -34.24
C THR A 136 -27.64 -2.96 -35.21
N THR A 137 -28.71 -2.17 -35.08
CA THR A 137 -29.85 -2.24 -36.00
C THR A 137 -30.07 -0.96 -36.79
N GLN A 138 -30.58 -1.11 -38.00
CA GLN A 138 -30.94 0.01 -38.84
C GLN A 138 -32.35 -0.20 -39.43
N SER A 139 -33.28 0.72 -39.14
CA SER A 139 -34.65 0.68 -39.65
C SER A 139 -35.02 2.05 -40.25
N GLY A 140 -35.07 2.13 -41.59
CA GLY A 140 -35.25 3.39 -42.33
C GLY A 140 -34.13 4.41 -42.04
N ASP A 141 -34.49 5.68 -41.83
CA ASP A 141 -33.55 6.77 -41.47
C ASP A 141 -33.08 6.73 -40.00
N ARG A 142 -33.54 5.74 -39.22
CA ARG A 142 -33.21 5.61 -37.80
C ARG A 142 -32.12 4.55 -37.61
N ARG A 143 -30.98 4.98 -37.06
CA ARG A 143 -30.00 4.09 -36.44
C ARG A 143 -30.31 3.96 -34.95
N GLY A 144 -30.40 2.72 -34.48
CA GLY A 144 -30.53 2.37 -33.06
C GLY A 144 -29.59 1.22 -32.75
N GLU A 145 -28.84 1.33 -31.66
CA GLU A 145 -27.96 0.26 -31.20
C GLU A 145 -28.79 -0.73 -30.37
N LEU A 146 -28.83 -2.00 -30.77
CA LEU A 146 -29.45 -3.07 -29.98
C LEU A 146 -28.33 -3.88 -29.34
N ILE A 147 -27.90 -3.49 -28.14
CA ILE A 147 -26.94 -4.31 -27.41
C ILE A 147 -27.68 -5.56 -26.90
N PHE A 148 -27.32 -6.73 -27.42
CA PHE A 148 -27.85 -8.01 -26.96
C PHE A 148 -26.92 -8.56 -25.87
N ASP A 149 -27.45 -8.80 -24.67
CA ASP A 149 -26.74 -9.59 -23.68
C ASP A 149 -27.04 -11.06 -23.96
N VAL A 150 -26.18 -11.71 -24.75
CA VAL A 150 -26.40 -13.11 -25.15
C VAL A 150 -25.76 -14.06 -24.15
N ALA A 151 -26.57 -14.98 -23.61
CA ALA A 151 -26.09 -16.16 -22.89
C ALA A 151 -26.08 -17.34 -23.87
N VAL A 152 -24.94 -17.63 -24.48
CA VAL A 152 -24.80 -18.86 -25.27
C VAL A 152 -24.33 -19.98 -24.32
N SER A 153 -25.10 -21.07 -24.24
CA SER A 153 -24.76 -22.29 -23.51
C SER A 153 -24.92 -23.53 -24.42
N ASP A 154 -24.21 -24.60 -24.05
CA ASP A 154 -24.12 -25.92 -24.71
C ASP A 154 -25.44 -26.73 -24.75
N VAL A 155 -26.39 -26.45 -23.87
CA VAL A 155 -27.73 -27.07 -23.79
C VAL A 155 -28.86 -26.14 -24.30
N GLY A 156 -28.51 -25.13 -25.08
CA GLY A 156 -29.44 -24.16 -25.66
C GLY A 156 -29.13 -22.75 -25.19
N SER A 157 -29.33 -21.78 -26.08
CA SER A 157 -28.88 -20.42 -25.88
C SER A 157 -30.06 -19.50 -25.60
N VAL A 158 -29.91 -18.57 -24.65
CA VAL A 158 -30.91 -17.54 -24.36
C VAL A 158 -30.28 -16.15 -24.42
N ALA A 159 -30.84 -15.26 -25.24
CA ALA A 159 -30.38 -13.88 -25.36
C ALA A 159 -31.36 -12.94 -24.67
N VAL A 160 -30.88 -12.08 -23.78
CA VAL A 160 -31.66 -10.98 -23.23
C VAL A 160 -31.08 -9.68 -23.77
N ALA A 161 -31.83 -8.91 -24.56
CA ALA A 161 -31.36 -7.64 -25.09
C ALA A 161 -31.91 -6.46 -24.30
N SER A 162 -31.13 -5.39 -24.21
CA SER A 162 -31.63 -4.08 -23.81
C SER A 162 -31.33 -3.06 -24.92
N GLU A 163 -32.38 -2.47 -25.51
CA GLU A 163 -32.19 -1.37 -26.45
C GLU A 163 -31.76 -0.13 -25.66
N GLN A 164 -30.51 0.31 -25.85
CA GLN A 164 -30.00 1.56 -25.32
C GLN A 164 -29.98 2.63 -26.41
N ARG A 165 -30.75 3.71 -26.23
CA ARG A 165 -30.62 4.89 -27.09
C ARG A 165 -29.60 5.86 -26.49
N HIS A 166 -28.48 6.08 -27.16
CA HIS A 166 -27.62 7.22 -26.87
C HIS A 166 -28.24 8.50 -27.44
N ILE A 167 -28.96 9.26 -26.59
CA ILE A 167 -29.25 10.69 -26.85
C ILE A 167 -28.43 11.48 -25.83
N ASN A 168 -27.51 12.33 -26.28
CA ASN A 168 -26.71 13.21 -25.42
C ASN A 168 -26.02 12.50 -24.23
N GLY A 169 -25.51 11.28 -24.44
CA GLY A 169 -24.72 10.56 -23.44
C GLY A 169 -25.51 9.93 -22.28
N ARG A 170 -26.84 9.92 -22.29
CA ARG A 170 -27.66 9.15 -21.32
C ARG A 170 -28.46 8.07 -22.04
N GLY A 171 -28.15 6.81 -21.77
CA GLY A 171 -28.89 5.65 -22.26
C GLY A 171 -30.23 5.53 -21.53
N ALA A 172 -31.33 5.57 -22.27
CA ALA A 172 -32.65 5.20 -21.75
C ALA A 172 -33.07 3.87 -22.36
N GLN A 173 -33.38 2.89 -21.50
CA GLN A 173 -33.86 1.56 -21.92
C GLN A 173 -35.25 1.69 -22.57
N ARG A 174 -35.37 1.34 -23.86
CA ARG A 174 -36.63 1.49 -24.62
C ARG A 174 -37.41 0.20 -24.75
N ALA A 175 -36.72 -0.89 -25.08
CA ALA A 175 -37.28 -2.20 -25.26
C ALA A 175 -36.35 -3.26 -24.66
N ARG A 176 -36.94 -4.37 -24.23
CA ARG A 176 -36.21 -5.54 -23.76
C ARG A 176 -36.53 -6.69 -24.70
N ALA A 177 -35.55 -7.39 -25.25
CA ALA A 177 -35.83 -8.58 -26.04
C ALA A 177 -35.39 -9.83 -25.29
N VAL A 178 -36.09 -10.95 -25.50
CA VAL A 178 -35.71 -12.24 -24.92
C VAL A 178 -35.87 -13.32 -25.98
N PHE A 179 -34.80 -14.03 -26.34
CA PHE A 179 -34.79 -15.07 -27.37
C PHE A 179 -34.27 -16.39 -26.82
N ALA A 180 -34.75 -17.51 -27.33
CA ALA A 180 -34.27 -18.84 -27.03
C ALA A 180 -34.18 -19.73 -28.28
N THR A 181 -33.42 -20.82 -28.19
CA THR A 181 -33.26 -21.82 -29.26
C THR A 181 -34.01 -23.13 -29.02
N ASP A 182 -34.63 -23.33 -27.84
CA ASP A 182 -35.31 -24.57 -27.47
C ASP A 182 -36.81 -24.60 -27.87
N ARG A 183 -37.29 -25.79 -28.27
CA ARG A 183 -38.67 -26.04 -28.72
C ARG A 183 -39.69 -25.95 -27.59
N ASP A 184 -39.36 -26.40 -26.37
CA ASP A 184 -40.26 -26.30 -25.21
C ASP A 184 -40.42 -24.84 -24.75
N LYS A 185 -39.41 -24.02 -25.03
CA LYS A 185 -39.43 -22.58 -24.81
C LYS A 185 -40.37 -21.88 -25.79
N LYS A 186 -40.47 -22.34 -27.05
CA LYS A 186 -41.46 -21.82 -28.02
C LYS A 186 -42.91 -21.96 -27.53
N ALA A 187 -43.26 -23.08 -26.89
CA ALA A 187 -44.62 -23.28 -26.37
C ALA A 187 -44.95 -22.32 -25.20
N THR A 188 -44.00 -22.09 -24.30
CA THR A 188 -44.11 -21.07 -23.24
C THR A 188 -44.28 -19.68 -23.85
N LEU A 189 -43.55 -19.41 -24.93
CA LEU A 189 -43.64 -18.14 -25.64
C LEU A 189 -45.03 -17.93 -26.25
N GLU A 190 -45.52 -18.89 -27.04
CA GLU A 190 -46.86 -18.88 -27.62
C GLU A 190 -47.96 -18.71 -26.54
N ARG A 191 -47.76 -19.34 -25.38
CA ARG A 191 -48.69 -19.22 -24.24
C ARG A 191 -48.78 -17.79 -23.69
N ILE A 192 -47.65 -17.09 -23.55
CA ILE A 192 -47.61 -15.68 -23.12
C ILE A 192 -48.43 -14.81 -24.09
N ALA A 193 -48.24 -15.01 -25.40
CA ALA A 193 -48.97 -14.24 -26.42
C ALA A 193 -50.49 -14.52 -26.36
N VAL A 194 -50.90 -15.79 -26.24
CA VAL A 194 -52.31 -16.19 -26.12
C VAL A 194 -52.97 -15.58 -24.89
N LEU A 195 -52.33 -15.66 -23.72
CA LEU A 195 -52.89 -15.10 -22.49
C LEU A 195 -52.93 -13.56 -22.51
N SER A 196 -51.86 -12.91 -23.01
CA SER A 196 -51.81 -11.46 -23.12
C SER A 196 -52.94 -10.92 -24.01
N ALA A 197 -53.20 -11.60 -25.13
CA ALA A 197 -54.31 -11.29 -26.03
C ALA A 197 -55.68 -11.52 -25.38
N ALA A 198 -55.86 -12.69 -24.74
CA ALA A 198 -57.15 -13.08 -24.19
C ALA A 198 -57.62 -12.15 -23.04
N PHE A 199 -56.68 -11.59 -22.28
CA PHE A 199 -56.97 -10.74 -21.11
C PHE A 199 -56.83 -9.24 -21.37
N GLU A 200 -56.53 -8.79 -22.60
CA GLU A 200 -56.40 -7.37 -22.91
C GLU A 200 -57.73 -6.62 -22.63
N GLY A 201 -57.70 -5.67 -21.70
CA GLY A 201 -58.88 -4.90 -21.30
C GLY A 201 -59.92 -5.67 -20.46
N TRP A 202 -59.71 -6.95 -20.18
CA TRP A 202 -60.62 -7.77 -19.38
C TRP A 202 -60.35 -7.64 -17.87
N ARG A 203 -61.40 -7.74 -17.06
CA ARG A 203 -61.32 -7.83 -15.60
C ARG A 203 -62.36 -8.82 -15.08
N PRO A 204 -62.08 -9.55 -13.99
CA PRO A 204 -63.01 -10.54 -13.45
C PRO A 204 -64.24 -9.85 -12.85
N ASP A 205 -65.44 -10.31 -13.18
CA ASP A 205 -66.70 -9.84 -12.59
C ASP A 205 -67.09 -10.65 -11.35
N MET A 206 -68.08 -10.18 -10.57
CA MET A 206 -68.60 -10.95 -9.44
C MET A 206 -69.70 -11.89 -9.91
N GLU A 207 -69.37 -13.18 -10.05
CA GLU A 207 -70.34 -14.20 -10.44
C GLU A 207 -71.05 -14.79 -9.21
N LYS A 208 -72.38 -14.79 -9.22
CA LYS A 208 -73.20 -15.38 -8.13
C LYS A 208 -73.48 -16.85 -8.41
N GLY A 209 -73.53 -17.67 -7.36
CA GLY A 209 -73.83 -19.09 -7.48
C GLY A 209 -73.18 -19.91 -6.36
N SER A 210 -73.04 -21.22 -6.58
CA SER A 210 -72.32 -22.13 -5.69
C SER A 210 -70.88 -22.30 -6.14
N CYS A 211 -69.92 -22.23 -5.22
CA CYS A 211 -68.52 -22.51 -5.52
C CYS A 211 -68.30 -23.99 -5.88
N PRO A 212 -67.72 -24.32 -7.05
CA PRO A 212 -67.35 -25.69 -7.38
C PRO A 212 -66.34 -26.27 -6.37
N ALA A 213 -66.55 -27.51 -5.92
CA ALA A 213 -65.72 -28.14 -4.88
C ALA A 213 -64.22 -28.19 -5.25
N ALA A 214 -63.90 -28.48 -6.53
CA ALA A 214 -62.52 -28.49 -7.01
C ALA A 214 -61.87 -27.09 -6.98
N LEU A 215 -62.65 -26.04 -7.28
CA LEU A 215 -62.16 -24.65 -7.25
C LEU A 215 -62.00 -24.16 -5.80
N ALA A 216 -62.88 -24.56 -4.89
CA ALA A 216 -62.72 -24.29 -3.46
C ALA A 216 -61.46 -24.95 -2.88
N ALA A 217 -61.19 -26.20 -3.25
CA ALA A 217 -59.99 -26.92 -2.82
C ALA A 217 -58.70 -26.23 -3.32
N TRP A 218 -58.66 -25.81 -4.60
CA TRP A 218 -57.51 -25.07 -5.13
C TRP A 218 -57.34 -23.69 -4.48
N ARG A 219 -58.44 -22.97 -4.20
CA ARG A 219 -58.40 -21.70 -3.46
C ARG A 219 -57.72 -21.89 -2.11
N ASP A 220 -58.14 -22.88 -1.32
CA ASP A 220 -57.62 -23.09 0.03
C ASP A 220 -56.14 -23.51 0.00
N GLU A 221 -55.74 -24.32 -0.97
CA GLU A 221 -54.33 -24.65 -1.22
C GLU A 221 -53.51 -23.41 -1.62
N ALA A 222 -54.03 -22.57 -2.50
CA ALA A 222 -53.36 -21.36 -2.95
C ALA A 222 -53.14 -20.34 -1.84
N LEU A 223 -54.13 -20.19 -0.94
CA LEU A 223 -53.99 -19.32 0.23
C LEU A 223 -52.91 -19.83 1.19
N ALA A 224 -52.87 -21.14 1.47
CA ALA A 224 -51.81 -21.73 2.29
C ALA A 224 -50.41 -21.61 1.63
N PHE A 225 -50.37 -21.68 0.29
CA PHE A 225 -49.14 -21.52 -0.49
C PHE A 225 -48.57 -20.09 -0.35
N GLN A 226 -49.44 -19.07 -0.39
CA GLN A 226 -49.04 -17.66 -0.20
C GLN A 226 -48.53 -17.35 1.21
N GLU A 227 -49.06 -18.03 2.24
CA GLU A 227 -48.61 -17.85 3.63
C GLU A 227 -47.18 -18.39 3.90
N THR A 228 -46.75 -19.40 3.14
CA THR A 228 -45.49 -20.12 3.39
C THR A 228 -44.31 -19.67 2.53
N ARG A 229 -44.57 -19.02 1.39
CA ARG A 229 -43.56 -18.65 0.39
C ARG A 229 -43.29 -17.15 0.37
N ARG A 230 -42.06 -16.76 0.67
CA ARG A 230 -41.65 -15.34 0.77
C ARG A 230 -41.23 -14.73 -0.56
N ASP A 231 -40.80 -15.54 -1.53
CA ASP A 231 -40.48 -15.06 -2.87
C ASP A 231 -41.78 -14.87 -3.68
N PRO A 232 -42.08 -13.64 -4.15
CA PRO A 232 -43.27 -13.36 -4.96
C PRO A 232 -43.40 -14.22 -6.21
N VAL A 233 -42.31 -14.80 -6.71
CA VAL A 233 -42.35 -15.61 -7.92
C VAL A 233 -42.66 -17.08 -7.64
N GLU A 234 -42.17 -17.62 -6.52
CA GLU A 234 -42.54 -18.97 -6.09
C GLU A 234 -44.05 -19.10 -5.89
N GLN A 235 -44.74 -18.02 -5.50
CA GLN A 235 -46.20 -18.01 -5.30
C GLN A 235 -47.01 -18.45 -6.53
N TYR A 236 -46.45 -18.32 -7.74
CA TYR A 236 -47.11 -18.73 -8.99
C TYR A 236 -46.92 -20.21 -9.34
N ASP A 237 -46.05 -20.94 -8.63
CA ASP A 237 -45.95 -22.40 -8.77
C ASP A 237 -47.28 -23.11 -8.44
N ILE A 238 -48.18 -22.41 -7.74
CA ILE A 238 -49.56 -22.83 -7.49
C ILE A 238 -50.34 -23.20 -8.77
N PHE A 239 -49.97 -22.65 -9.93
CA PHE A 239 -50.57 -22.99 -11.24
C PHE A 239 -50.18 -24.37 -11.75
N TYR A 240 -49.09 -24.95 -11.24
CA TYR A 240 -48.57 -26.24 -11.68
C TYR A 240 -48.96 -27.37 -10.71
N THR A 241 -49.82 -27.08 -9.74
CA THR A 241 -50.30 -28.07 -8.78
C THR A 241 -51.38 -28.98 -9.36
N ASP A 242 -51.51 -30.16 -8.77
CA ASP A 242 -52.58 -31.09 -9.11
C ASP A 242 -53.98 -30.54 -8.83
N ALA A 243 -54.12 -29.69 -7.81
CA ALA A 243 -55.38 -29.01 -7.52
C ALA A 243 -55.75 -28.00 -8.61
N PHE A 244 -54.77 -27.28 -9.17
CA PHE A 244 -55.02 -26.41 -10.32
C PHE A 244 -55.58 -27.21 -11.50
N ARG A 245 -54.88 -28.28 -11.89
CA ARG A 245 -55.33 -29.15 -12.99
C ARG A 245 -56.76 -29.68 -12.79
N LYS A 246 -57.14 -30.04 -11.55
CA LYS A 246 -58.48 -30.50 -11.20
C LYS A 246 -59.53 -29.38 -11.24
N ALA A 247 -59.20 -28.17 -10.76
CA ALA A 247 -60.12 -27.03 -10.72
C ALA A 247 -60.37 -26.45 -12.12
N PHE A 248 -59.33 -26.42 -12.96
CA PHE A 248 -59.36 -25.79 -14.26
C PHE A 248 -59.55 -26.79 -15.42
N GLY A 249 -59.45 -28.09 -15.14
CA GLY A 249 -59.73 -29.17 -16.11
C GLY A 249 -58.56 -29.51 -17.04
N ALA A 250 -57.47 -28.74 -16.98
CA ALA A 250 -56.26 -28.94 -17.76
C ALA A 250 -55.04 -28.37 -17.02
N PRO A 251 -53.81 -28.82 -17.35
CA PRO A 251 -52.58 -28.15 -16.94
C PRO A 251 -52.56 -26.67 -17.37
N TYR A 252 -51.78 -25.85 -16.67
CA TYR A 252 -51.71 -24.40 -16.91
C TYR A 252 -51.23 -24.03 -18.31
N GLU A 253 -50.41 -24.87 -18.93
CA GLU A 253 -49.87 -24.72 -20.27
C GLU A 253 -50.95 -24.83 -21.35
N THR A 254 -52.01 -25.61 -21.10
CA THR A 254 -53.03 -25.95 -22.10
C THR A 254 -54.44 -25.53 -21.72
N VAL A 255 -54.67 -25.01 -20.51
CA VAL A 255 -56.00 -24.53 -20.09
C VAL A 255 -56.50 -23.39 -20.99
N ASP A 256 -57.77 -23.48 -21.39
CA ASP A 256 -58.45 -22.44 -22.17
C ASP A 256 -58.52 -21.11 -21.38
N PRO A 257 -58.09 -19.96 -21.96
CA PRO A 257 -58.25 -18.66 -21.34
C PRO A 257 -59.66 -18.33 -20.86
N GLU A 258 -60.71 -18.80 -21.54
CA GLU A 258 -62.10 -18.58 -21.10
C GLU A 258 -62.41 -19.33 -19.79
N ARG A 259 -61.79 -20.49 -19.59
CA ARG A 259 -61.91 -21.24 -18.33
C ARG A 259 -61.21 -20.52 -17.17
N LEU A 260 -60.08 -19.86 -17.43
CA LEU A 260 -59.41 -19.01 -16.45
C LEU A 260 -60.31 -17.83 -16.04
N LYS A 261 -60.92 -17.14 -17.02
CA LYS A 261 -61.85 -16.01 -16.79
C LYS A 261 -63.09 -16.39 -15.99
N GLN A 262 -63.68 -17.54 -16.32
CA GLN A 262 -64.85 -18.06 -15.60
C GLN A 262 -64.51 -18.33 -14.13
N ASN A 263 -63.44 -19.08 -13.88
CA ASN A 263 -63.02 -19.41 -12.52
C ASN A 263 -62.58 -18.15 -11.74
N ALA A 264 -61.97 -17.15 -12.38
CA ALA A 264 -61.65 -15.86 -11.77
C ALA A 264 -62.91 -15.12 -11.29
N SER A 265 -63.97 -15.14 -12.10
CA SER A 265 -65.24 -14.48 -11.74
C SER A 265 -65.97 -15.21 -10.61
N LEU A 266 -65.88 -16.54 -10.58
CA LEU A 266 -66.36 -17.36 -9.46
C LEU A 266 -65.58 -17.11 -8.17
N LEU A 267 -64.24 -16.98 -8.22
CA LEU A 267 -63.41 -16.61 -7.07
C LEU A 267 -63.77 -15.24 -6.49
N ARG A 268 -64.08 -14.26 -7.36
CA ARG A 268 -64.50 -12.91 -6.93
C ARG A 268 -65.91 -12.89 -6.31
N GLY A 269 -66.75 -13.85 -6.66
CA GLY A 269 -68.14 -13.97 -6.20
C GLY A 269 -68.41 -15.25 -5.40
N ALA A 270 -68.98 -16.27 -6.05
CA ALA A 270 -69.50 -17.50 -5.44
C ALA A 270 -68.52 -18.25 -4.51
N CYS A 271 -67.22 -18.17 -4.75
CA CYS A 271 -66.16 -18.84 -3.98
C CYS A 271 -65.52 -17.93 -2.91
N ARG A 272 -65.95 -16.68 -2.79
CA ARG A 272 -65.43 -15.75 -1.80
C ARG A 272 -66.02 -16.06 -0.41
N PRO A 273 -65.20 -16.35 0.62
CA PRO A 273 -65.70 -16.53 1.98
C PRO A 273 -66.21 -15.20 2.58
N GLU A 274 -67.12 -15.28 3.55
CA GLU A 274 -67.63 -14.11 4.28
C GLU A 274 -66.56 -13.45 5.17
N ASP A 275 -65.55 -14.21 5.60
CA ASP A 275 -64.41 -13.68 6.34
C ASP A 275 -63.69 -12.60 5.52
N ARG A 276 -63.50 -11.42 6.13
CA ARG A 276 -62.99 -10.24 5.41
C ARG A 276 -61.54 -10.42 4.95
N VAL A 277 -60.71 -11.08 5.74
CA VAL A 277 -59.28 -11.26 5.44
C VAL A 277 -59.12 -12.27 4.32
N ARG A 278 -59.66 -13.49 4.52
CA ARG A 278 -59.66 -14.55 3.49
C ARG A 278 -60.42 -14.15 2.24
N GLY A 279 -61.48 -13.35 2.38
CA GLY A 279 -62.23 -12.82 1.25
C GLY A 279 -61.44 -11.83 0.42
N ASN A 280 -60.55 -11.04 1.03
CA ASN A 280 -59.62 -10.17 0.31
C ASN A 280 -58.51 -10.96 -0.37
N GLU A 281 -57.94 -11.97 0.28
CA GLU A 281 -56.93 -12.84 -0.31
C GLU A 281 -57.51 -13.67 -1.47
N THR A 282 -58.74 -14.15 -1.34
CA THR A 282 -59.47 -14.82 -2.44
C THR A 282 -59.70 -13.88 -3.63
N ASN A 283 -59.95 -12.59 -3.38
CA ASN A 283 -60.01 -11.59 -4.45
C ASN A 283 -58.65 -11.38 -5.10
N GLN A 284 -57.56 -11.40 -4.34
CA GLN A 284 -56.20 -11.32 -4.91
C GLN A 284 -55.92 -12.53 -5.80
N LEU A 285 -56.32 -13.74 -5.39
CA LEU A 285 -56.25 -14.93 -6.25
C LEU A 285 -57.07 -14.76 -7.53
N ALA A 286 -58.28 -14.20 -7.43
CA ALA A 286 -59.12 -13.90 -8.60
C ALA A 286 -58.44 -12.93 -9.58
N TYR A 287 -57.74 -11.91 -9.08
CA TYR A 287 -56.96 -11.00 -9.93
C TYR A 287 -55.66 -11.64 -10.46
N MET A 288 -55.05 -12.54 -9.70
CA MET A 288 -53.85 -13.29 -10.10
C MET A 288 -54.12 -14.20 -11.30
N ILE A 289 -55.29 -14.85 -11.36
CA ILE A 289 -55.70 -15.68 -12.53
C ILE A 289 -56.54 -14.92 -13.57
N GLY A 290 -57.05 -13.76 -13.18
CA GLY A 290 -58.01 -12.97 -13.96
C GLY A 290 -57.40 -11.76 -14.67
N LEU A 291 -56.08 -11.61 -14.63
CA LEU A 291 -55.39 -10.53 -15.32
C LEU A 291 -54.26 -11.13 -16.16
N GLY A 292 -54.08 -10.62 -17.38
CA GLY A 292 -53.01 -11.09 -18.26
C GLY A 292 -51.62 -10.75 -17.72
N GLN A 293 -51.48 -9.61 -17.03
CA GLN A 293 -50.19 -9.12 -16.54
C GLN A 293 -49.50 -10.09 -15.54
N PRO A 294 -50.15 -10.58 -14.47
CA PRO A 294 -49.57 -11.59 -13.58
C PRO A 294 -49.05 -12.84 -14.31
N HIS A 295 -49.84 -13.37 -15.25
CA HIS A 295 -49.44 -14.52 -16.05
C HIS A 295 -48.23 -14.23 -16.92
N GLN A 296 -48.22 -13.06 -17.57
CA GLN A 296 -47.12 -12.59 -18.38
C GLN A 296 -45.85 -12.40 -17.54
N ASP A 297 -45.93 -11.70 -16.40
CA ASP A 297 -44.80 -11.42 -15.52
C ASP A 297 -44.20 -12.73 -14.96
N HIS A 298 -45.03 -13.70 -14.57
CA HIS A 298 -44.56 -15.00 -14.08
C HIS A 298 -43.92 -15.86 -15.18
N LEU A 299 -44.58 -16.01 -16.33
CA LEU A 299 -44.05 -16.81 -17.44
C LEU A 299 -42.77 -16.20 -18.02
N LEU A 300 -42.69 -14.86 -18.09
CA LEU A 300 -41.45 -14.16 -18.45
C LEU A 300 -40.38 -14.39 -17.40
N TRP A 301 -40.68 -14.29 -16.11
CA TRP A 301 -39.69 -14.55 -15.08
C TRP A 301 -39.16 -15.99 -15.16
N ARG A 302 -40.03 -17.01 -15.33
CA ARG A 302 -39.60 -18.41 -15.46
C ARG A 302 -38.74 -18.65 -16.70
N PHE A 303 -39.12 -18.00 -17.80
CA PHE A 303 -38.35 -18.07 -19.04
C PHE A 303 -36.97 -17.43 -18.89
N GLU A 304 -36.88 -16.32 -18.16
CA GLU A 304 -35.65 -15.57 -17.96
C GLU A 304 -34.80 -16.10 -16.79
N SER A 305 -35.40 -16.74 -15.78
CA SER A 305 -34.70 -17.21 -14.58
C SER A 305 -33.74 -18.34 -14.95
N GLU A 306 -34.20 -19.31 -15.74
CA GLU A 306 -33.35 -20.40 -16.23
C GLU A 306 -32.18 -19.87 -17.08
N ALA A 307 -32.45 -18.84 -17.89
CA ALA A 307 -31.43 -18.17 -18.69
C ALA A 307 -30.42 -17.41 -17.83
N ALA A 308 -30.89 -16.69 -16.82
CA ALA A 308 -30.05 -15.98 -15.88
C ALA A 308 -29.20 -16.95 -15.06
N SER A 309 -29.76 -18.07 -14.60
CA SER A 309 -29.05 -19.14 -13.90
C SER A 309 -27.88 -19.67 -14.71
N ARG A 310 -28.15 -20.08 -15.95
CA ARG A 310 -27.11 -20.62 -16.85
C ARG A 310 -26.06 -19.58 -17.20
N TRP A 311 -26.46 -18.32 -17.43
CA TRP A 311 -25.52 -17.22 -17.66
C TRP A 311 -24.59 -17.05 -16.47
N VAL A 312 -25.12 -17.05 -15.24
CA VAL A 312 -24.34 -16.90 -13.99
C VAL A 312 -23.32 -18.03 -13.86
N GLU A 313 -23.76 -19.27 -14.05
CA GLU A 313 -22.91 -20.47 -13.94
C GLU A 313 -21.77 -20.43 -14.97
N THR A 314 -22.08 -20.24 -16.26
CA THR A 314 -21.07 -20.21 -17.32
C THR A 314 -20.05 -19.09 -17.12
N ARG A 315 -20.46 -17.91 -16.64
CA ARG A 315 -19.54 -16.78 -16.40
C ARG A 315 -18.73 -16.95 -15.13
N SER A 316 -19.31 -17.50 -14.08
CA SER A 316 -18.58 -17.92 -12.88
C SER A 316 -17.46 -18.89 -13.23
N ASP A 317 -17.74 -19.90 -14.07
CA ASP A 317 -16.75 -20.91 -14.46
C ASP A 317 -15.60 -20.31 -15.28
N VAL A 318 -15.91 -19.42 -16.24
CA VAL A 318 -14.88 -18.70 -17.00
C VAL A 318 -14.00 -17.84 -16.08
N LEU A 319 -14.59 -17.09 -15.15
CA LEU A 319 -13.85 -16.23 -14.20
C LEU A 319 -12.98 -17.03 -13.22
N LYS A 320 -13.35 -18.28 -12.91
CA LYS A 320 -12.61 -19.19 -12.04
C LYS A 320 -11.58 -20.04 -12.79
N SER A 321 -11.59 -20.01 -14.12
CA SER A 321 -10.65 -20.74 -14.97
C SER A 321 -9.40 -19.93 -15.31
N ASP A 322 -8.38 -20.61 -15.86
CA ASP A 322 -7.17 -19.99 -16.39
C ASP A 322 -7.35 -19.40 -17.80
N THR A 323 -8.59 -19.26 -18.30
CA THR A 323 -8.88 -18.69 -19.63
C THR A 323 -8.30 -17.27 -19.73
N PRO A 324 -7.43 -16.97 -20.72
CA PRO A 324 -6.88 -15.63 -20.89
C PRO A 324 -7.99 -14.60 -21.14
N MET A 325 -7.94 -13.47 -20.43
CA MET A 325 -8.92 -12.39 -20.54
C MET A 325 -8.24 -11.03 -20.53
N THR A 326 -8.86 -10.06 -21.18
CA THR A 326 -8.40 -8.66 -21.17
C THR A 326 -9.15 -7.83 -20.13
N SER A 327 -8.55 -6.73 -19.69
CA SER A 327 -9.22 -5.74 -18.83
C SER A 327 -10.52 -5.20 -19.44
N ALA A 328 -10.58 -5.08 -20.78
CA ALA A 328 -11.79 -4.66 -21.49
C ALA A 328 -12.93 -5.69 -21.35
N GLN A 329 -12.62 -6.98 -21.50
CA GLN A 329 -13.57 -8.08 -21.33
C GLN A 329 -14.11 -8.16 -19.90
N LEU A 330 -13.26 -7.97 -18.88
CA LEU A 330 -13.70 -7.97 -17.48
C LEU A 330 -14.60 -6.77 -17.13
N ASN A 331 -14.31 -5.59 -17.69
CA ASN A 331 -15.16 -4.40 -17.52
C ASN A 331 -16.51 -4.54 -18.24
N LEU A 332 -16.52 -5.20 -19.40
CA LEU A 332 -17.73 -5.52 -20.13
C LEU A 332 -18.63 -6.44 -19.29
N LEU A 333 -18.07 -7.49 -18.68
CA LEU A 333 -18.81 -8.40 -17.79
C LEU A 333 -19.43 -7.69 -16.57
N ASP A 334 -18.69 -6.81 -15.87
CA ASP A 334 -19.22 -6.02 -14.74
C ASP A 334 -20.37 -5.10 -15.18
N THR A 335 -20.25 -4.48 -16.35
CA THR A 335 -21.29 -3.60 -16.90
C THR A 335 -22.57 -4.38 -17.23
N MET A 336 -22.43 -5.53 -17.88
CA MET A 336 -23.55 -6.38 -18.28
C MET A 336 -24.31 -6.95 -17.08
N TRP A 337 -23.59 -7.40 -16.06
CA TRP A 337 -24.17 -7.97 -14.84
C TRP A 337 -25.15 -7.01 -14.16
N ARG A 338 -24.78 -5.73 -14.09
CA ARG A 338 -25.64 -4.66 -13.56
C ARG A 338 -26.84 -4.38 -14.47
N GLY A 339 -26.66 -4.51 -15.79
CA GLY A 339 -27.71 -4.29 -16.80
C GLY A 339 -28.81 -5.36 -16.81
N ILE A 340 -28.45 -6.64 -16.66
CA ILE A 340 -29.42 -7.75 -16.66
C ILE A 340 -30.27 -7.78 -15.38
N GLY A 341 -29.77 -7.18 -14.30
CA GLY A 341 -30.51 -7.09 -13.03
C GLY A 341 -30.72 -8.45 -12.38
N ILE A 342 -29.74 -9.34 -12.49
CA ILE A 342 -29.77 -10.74 -12.00
C ILE A 342 -30.18 -10.91 -10.54
N GLY A 343 -30.02 -9.87 -9.71
CA GLY A 343 -30.46 -9.89 -8.31
C GLY A 343 -31.96 -10.16 -8.17
N ARG A 344 -32.76 -9.87 -9.21
CA ARG A 344 -34.20 -10.21 -9.25
C ARG A 344 -34.50 -11.71 -9.38
N TYR A 345 -33.49 -12.53 -9.65
CA TYR A 345 -33.58 -14.00 -9.71
C TYR A 345 -32.92 -14.67 -8.51
N GLY A 346 -32.60 -13.92 -7.44
CA GLY A 346 -32.03 -14.47 -6.21
C GLY A 346 -30.51 -14.65 -6.21
N TYR A 347 -29.81 -14.22 -7.27
CA TYR A 347 -28.35 -14.28 -7.33
C TYR A 347 -27.67 -13.13 -6.59
N ASN A 348 -26.63 -13.46 -5.82
CA ASN A 348 -25.83 -12.48 -5.10
C ASN A 348 -24.84 -11.78 -6.05
N VAL A 349 -25.08 -10.50 -6.29
CA VAL A 349 -24.21 -9.63 -7.11
C VAL A 349 -22.79 -9.55 -6.56
N SER A 350 -22.61 -9.72 -5.25
CA SER A 350 -21.33 -9.51 -4.57
C SER A 350 -20.31 -10.60 -4.86
N ASP A 351 -20.75 -11.86 -4.96
CA ASP A 351 -19.84 -13.00 -5.14
C ASP A 351 -19.18 -12.96 -6.52
N LEU A 352 -19.95 -12.61 -7.55
CA LEU A 352 -19.42 -12.47 -8.91
C LEU A 352 -18.48 -11.26 -9.04
N ASN A 353 -18.79 -10.15 -8.37
CA ASN A 353 -17.89 -8.99 -8.34
C ASN A 353 -16.54 -9.36 -7.71
N ALA A 354 -16.54 -10.21 -6.68
CA ALA A 354 -15.31 -10.70 -6.08
C ALA A 354 -14.49 -11.53 -7.07
N ASP A 355 -15.12 -12.38 -7.89
CA ASP A 355 -14.44 -13.17 -8.92
C ASP A 355 -13.87 -12.29 -10.05
N ILE A 356 -14.61 -11.27 -10.50
CA ILE A 356 -14.12 -10.28 -11.49
C ILE A 356 -12.90 -9.52 -10.95
N GLU A 357 -12.99 -9.00 -9.72
CA GLU A 357 -11.88 -8.26 -9.11
C GLU A 357 -10.66 -9.15 -8.85
N ARG A 358 -10.88 -10.42 -8.47
CA ARG A 358 -9.80 -11.42 -8.38
C ARG A 358 -9.08 -11.58 -9.72
N ARG A 359 -9.81 -11.74 -10.83
CA ARG A 359 -9.18 -11.90 -12.16
C ARG A 359 -8.46 -10.63 -12.62
N LYS A 360 -9.01 -9.44 -12.34
CA LYS A 360 -8.32 -8.16 -12.58
C LYS A 360 -7.01 -8.05 -11.80
N ALA A 361 -6.98 -8.51 -10.55
CA ALA A 361 -5.77 -8.50 -9.74
C ALA A 361 -4.68 -9.42 -10.33
N ILE A 362 -5.06 -10.62 -10.80
CA ILE A 362 -4.14 -11.56 -11.46
C ILE A 362 -3.54 -10.93 -12.73
N LEU A 363 -4.36 -10.35 -13.62
CA LEU A 363 -3.87 -9.73 -14.85
C LEU A 363 -2.91 -8.55 -14.58
N ARG A 364 -3.22 -7.72 -13.57
CA ARG A 364 -2.31 -6.64 -13.16
C ARG A 364 -0.99 -7.18 -12.62
N ALA A 365 -1.01 -8.28 -11.89
CA ALA A 365 0.21 -8.91 -11.39
C ALA A 365 1.08 -9.45 -12.54
N GLU A 366 0.46 -10.10 -13.54
CA GLU A 366 1.16 -10.58 -14.75
C GLU A 366 1.75 -9.43 -15.58
N GLU A 367 0.99 -8.35 -15.79
CA GLU A 367 1.45 -7.16 -16.52
C GLU A 367 2.60 -6.47 -15.78
N ASN A 368 2.46 -6.29 -14.46
CA ASN A 368 3.52 -5.75 -13.61
C ASN A 368 4.79 -6.64 -13.65
N ARG A 369 4.64 -7.97 -13.64
CA ARG A 369 5.78 -8.91 -13.74
C ARG A 369 6.52 -8.73 -15.07
N ALA A 370 5.78 -8.64 -16.18
CA ALA A 370 6.36 -8.41 -17.50
C ALA A 370 7.09 -7.06 -17.60
N ASP A 371 6.50 -5.99 -17.06
CA ASP A 371 7.11 -4.66 -17.02
C ASP A 371 8.38 -4.64 -16.15
N MET A 372 8.36 -5.34 -15.00
CA MET A 372 9.52 -5.50 -14.13
C MET A 372 10.66 -6.23 -14.85
N LEU A 373 10.38 -7.29 -15.62
CA LEU A 373 11.40 -8.00 -16.40
C LEU A 373 11.93 -7.13 -17.57
N ALA A 374 11.05 -6.38 -18.23
CA ALA A 374 11.44 -5.48 -19.32
C ALA A 374 12.36 -4.33 -18.84
N PHE A 375 12.33 -3.99 -17.55
CA PHE A 375 13.27 -3.04 -16.95
C PHE A 375 14.72 -3.51 -17.11
N TYR A 376 15.01 -4.80 -16.82
CA TYR A 376 16.35 -5.36 -16.94
C TYR A 376 16.86 -5.30 -18.38
N ASP A 377 15.98 -5.50 -19.37
CA ASP A 377 16.32 -5.38 -20.79
C ASP A 377 16.66 -3.95 -21.20
N ARG A 378 15.90 -2.98 -20.69
CA ARG A 378 16.09 -1.55 -20.99
C ARG A 378 17.39 -1.00 -20.42
N TYR A 379 17.79 -1.49 -19.25
CA TYR A 379 18.94 -1.00 -18.49
C TYR A 379 20.09 -2.00 -18.42
N LYS A 380 20.17 -2.92 -19.39
CA LYS A 380 21.19 -3.97 -19.47
C LYS A 380 22.65 -3.48 -19.41
N ASP A 381 22.91 -2.21 -19.73
CA ASP A 381 24.25 -1.61 -19.71
C ASP A 381 24.53 -0.77 -18.44
N ARG A 382 23.59 -0.73 -17.49
CA ARG A 382 23.66 0.09 -16.26
C ARG A 382 23.86 -0.79 -15.03
N PHE A 383 25.12 -1.05 -14.71
CA PHE A 383 25.52 -1.97 -13.65
C PHE A 383 24.90 -1.65 -12.27
N ASP A 384 25.01 -0.39 -11.85
CA ASP A 384 24.45 0.16 -10.62
C ASP A 384 22.95 -0.12 -10.48
N LEU A 385 22.21 0.21 -11.53
CA LEU A 385 20.75 0.13 -11.57
C LEU A 385 20.25 -1.33 -11.59
N LEU A 386 20.95 -2.22 -12.29
CA LEU A 386 20.60 -3.65 -12.33
C LEU A 386 20.69 -4.28 -10.93
N ILE A 387 21.73 -3.92 -10.15
CA ILE A 387 21.90 -4.42 -8.78
C ILE A 387 20.86 -3.83 -7.83
N GLU A 388 20.60 -2.52 -7.92
CA GLU A 388 19.60 -1.86 -7.08
C GLU A 388 18.21 -2.47 -7.28
N VAL A 389 17.80 -2.66 -8.53
CA VAL A 389 16.50 -3.24 -8.84
C VAL A 389 16.43 -4.71 -8.44
N ALA A 390 17.49 -5.49 -8.62
CA ALA A 390 17.56 -6.86 -8.11
C ALA A 390 17.37 -6.96 -6.59
N ARG A 391 17.94 -6.03 -5.81
CA ARG A 391 17.74 -5.97 -4.35
C ARG A 391 16.29 -5.66 -3.98
N ASN A 392 15.67 -4.71 -4.66
CA ASN A 392 14.27 -4.35 -4.44
C ASN A 392 13.32 -5.51 -4.76
N HIS A 393 13.76 -6.44 -5.60
CA HIS A 393 12.99 -7.62 -6.01
C HIS A 393 13.28 -8.88 -5.18
N ALA A 394 14.17 -8.84 -4.18
CA ALA A 394 14.62 -10.03 -3.45
C ALA A 394 13.51 -10.78 -2.67
N ASN A 395 12.36 -10.14 -2.43
CA ASN A 395 11.22 -10.72 -1.70
C ASN A 395 10.08 -11.22 -2.61
N GLN A 396 10.29 -11.29 -3.93
CA GLN A 396 9.30 -11.80 -4.89
C GLN A 396 9.26 -13.33 -4.93
N ASP A 397 8.32 -13.92 -5.68
CA ASP A 397 8.17 -15.37 -5.80
C ASP A 397 9.38 -16.05 -6.47
N GLU A 398 9.60 -17.32 -6.14
CA GLU A 398 10.77 -18.09 -6.61
C GLU A 398 10.86 -18.15 -8.14
N ASP A 399 9.73 -18.27 -8.85
CA ASP A 399 9.72 -18.31 -10.31
C ASP A 399 10.19 -16.98 -10.91
N PHE A 400 9.72 -15.86 -10.36
CA PHE A 400 10.18 -14.54 -10.79
C PHE A 400 11.66 -14.32 -10.48
N LEU A 401 12.12 -14.74 -9.30
CA LEU A 401 13.53 -14.63 -8.92
C LEU A 401 14.45 -15.43 -9.86
N ALA A 402 13.99 -16.58 -10.35
CA ALA A 402 14.72 -17.38 -11.33
C ALA A 402 14.85 -16.65 -12.68
N GLU A 403 13.81 -15.96 -13.15
CA GLU A 403 13.86 -15.15 -14.37
C GLU A 403 14.77 -13.93 -14.22
N VAL A 404 14.71 -13.23 -13.08
CA VAL A 404 15.61 -12.13 -12.76
C VAL A 404 17.06 -12.61 -12.74
N GLN A 405 17.33 -13.78 -12.15
CA GLN A 405 18.66 -14.37 -12.13
C GLN A 405 19.22 -14.62 -13.53
N ASP A 406 18.42 -15.14 -14.47
CA ASP A 406 18.85 -15.38 -15.84
C ASP A 406 19.23 -14.07 -16.57
N LYS A 407 18.43 -13.02 -16.37
CA LYS A 407 18.72 -11.67 -16.89
C LYS A 407 20.01 -11.11 -16.30
N LEU A 408 20.20 -11.19 -14.99
CA LEU A 408 21.39 -10.71 -14.30
C LEU A 408 22.65 -11.46 -14.73
N ASP A 409 22.58 -12.78 -14.85
CA ASP A 409 23.70 -13.60 -15.33
C ASP A 409 24.11 -13.23 -16.76
N THR A 410 23.18 -12.75 -17.58
CA THR A 410 23.44 -12.30 -18.96
C THR A 410 24.02 -10.88 -19.00
N TYR A 411 23.52 -9.95 -18.17
CA TYR A 411 23.80 -8.52 -18.31
C TYR A 411 24.87 -7.96 -17.36
N LEU A 412 25.04 -8.53 -16.16
CA LEU A 412 25.90 -7.93 -15.13
C LEU A 412 27.37 -7.85 -15.56
N GLU A 413 27.90 -8.90 -16.19
CA GLU A 413 29.30 -8.93 -16.58
C GLU A 413 29.61 -7.89 -17.69
N PRO A 414 28.86 -7.79 -18.81
CA PRO A 414 29.00 -6.70 -19.76
C PRO A 414 28.76 -5.31 -19.16
N ALA A 415 27.73 -5.13 -18.34
CA ALA A 415 27.43 -3.84 -17.71
C ALA A 415 28.59 -3.36 -16.81
N SER A 416 29.23 -4.29 -16.09
CA SER A 416 30.40 -3.95 -15.27
C SER A 416 31.62 -3.53 -16.10
N GLU A 417 31.77 -3.97 -17.35
CA GLU A 417 32.82 -3.47 -18.25
C GLU A 417 32.59 -2.00 -18.60
N VAL A 418 31.35 -1.66 -18.93
CA VAL A 418 30.93 -0.29 -19.23
C VAL A 418 31.16 0.60 -18.00
N TYR A 419 30.66 0.16 -16.83
CA TYR A 419 30.81 0.89 -15.58
C TYR A 419 32.28 1.14 -15.23
N ALA A 420 33.12 0.09 -15.26
CA ALA A 420 34.55 0.23 -14.95
C ALA A 420 35.26 1.17 -15.93
N ARG A 421 34.94 1.11 -17.22
CA ARG A 421 35.54 1.98 -18.24
C ARG A 421 35.17 3.45 -18.03
N ASP A 422 33.91 3.72 -17.70
CA ASP A 422 33.38 5.07 -17.63
C ASP A 422 33.62 5.73 -16.26
N ALA A 423 33.92 4.93 -15.23
CA ALA A 423 34.26 5.39 -13.89
C ALA A 423 35.50 6.31 -13.88
N ASN A 424 35.39 7.48 -13.24
CA ASN A 424 36.44 8.50 -13.22
C ASN A 424 36.55 9.29 -11.90
N ASN A 425 35.71 9.03 -10.91
CA ASN A 425 35.73 9.75 -9.64
C ASN A 425 35.96 8.83 -8.43
N VAL A 426 36.19 9.44 -7.27
CA VAL A 426 36.50 8.73 -6.02
C VAL A 426 35.35 7.84 -5.56
N SER A 427 34.11 8.34 -5.55
CA SER A 427 32.95 7.56 -5.09
C SER A 427 32.72 6.30 -5.92
N GLU A 428 32.94 6.36 -7.24
CA GLU A 428 32.87 5.18 -8.11
C GLU A 428 33.99 4.17 -7.81
N ALA A 429 35.20 4.65 -7.50
CA ALA A 429 36.32 3.81 -7.12
C ALA A 429 36.10 3.13 -5.76
N GLU A 430 35.54 3.84 -4.77
CA GLU A 430 35.14 3.27 -3.48
C GLU A 430 34.07 2.20 -3.65
N TYR A 431 33.05 2.48 -4.47
CA TYR A 431 32.00 1.50 -4.77
C TYR A 431 32.58 0.22 -5.42
N MET A 432 33.49 0.38 -6.39
CA MET A 432 34.18 -0.73 -7.03
C MET A 432 35.06 -1.51 -6.05
N LEU A 433 35.76 -0.84 -5.13
CA LEU A 433 36.61 -1.47 -4.13
C LEU A 433 35.78 -2.25 -3.11
N ALA A 434 34.71 -1.64 -2.57
CA ALA A 434 33.78 -2.29 -1.65
C ALA A 434 33.17 -3.55 -2.29
N TRP A 435 32.80 -3.47 -3.56
CA TRP A 435 32.34 -4.62 -4.33
C TRP A 435 33.40 -5.71 -4.45
N ALA A 436 34.65 -5.35 -4.78
CA ALA A 436 35.74 -6.30 -4.94
C ALA A 436 36.05 -7.06 -3.63
N VAL A 437 36.08 -6.35 -2.50
CA VAL A 437 36.32 -6.93 -1.16
C VAL A 437 35.24 -7.96 -0.80
N GLN A 438 34.00 -7.67 -1.16
CA GLN A 438 32.84 -8.50 -0.82
C GLN A 438 32.47 -9.49 -1.93
N ALA A 439 33.26 -9.56 -3.01
CA ALA A 439 32.96 -10.37 -4.18
C ALA A 439 32.90 -11.86 -3.83
N GLY A 440 31.69 -12.43 -3.88
CA GLY A 440 31.42 -13.82 -3.50
C GLY A 440 30.70 -14.00 -2.17
N THR A 441 30.34 -12.91 -1.49
CA THR A 441 29.36 -12.93 -0.39
C THR A 441 27.94 -12.78 -0.94
N ALA A 442 26.95 -13.29 -0.19
CA ALA A 442 25.53 -13.24 -0.59
C ALA A 442 24.94 -11.81 -0.56
N ASP A 443 25.52 -10.91 0.23
CA ASP A 443 24.90 -9.62 0.58
C ASP A 443 24.95 -8.58 -0.55
N LEU A 444 25.98 -8.57 -1.40
CA LEU A 444 26.07 -7.62 -2.52
C LEU A 444 25.71 -8.21 -3.89
N CYS A 445 25.65 -9.53 -4.00
CA CYS A 445 25.34 -10.28 -5.23
C CYS A 445 24.04 -11.07 -5.09
N PRO A 446 22.92 -10.44 -4.69
CA PRO A 446 21.66 -11.16 -4.62
C PRO A 446 21.30 -11.59 -6.04
N LEU A 447 20.91 -12.85 -6.19
CA LEU A 447 20.31 -13.40 -7.41
C LEU A 447 21.25 -13.61 -8.61
N SER A 448 22.57 -13.42 -8.51
CA SER A 448 23.53 -13.84 -9.57
C SER A 448 24.52 -14.88 -9.07
N LYS A 449 25.15 -15.63 -9.99
CA LYS A 449 26.11 -16.69 -9.64
C LYS A 449 27.36 -16.12 -8.94
N PRO A 450 27.82 -16.70 -7.82
CA PRO A 450 29.03 -16.24 -7.11
C PRO A 450 30.31 -16.22 -7.97
N ALA A 451 30.37 -17.04 -9.04
CA ALA A 451 31.49 -17.02 -9.99
C ALA A 451 31.51 -15.74 -10.83
N THR A 452 30.35 -15.23 -11.26
CA THR A 452 30.21 -13.99 -12.04
C THR A 452 30.63 -12.80 -11.20
N CYS A 453 30.13 -12.69 -9.96
CA CYS A 453 30.49 -11.61 -9.05
C CYS A 453 31.98 -11.58 -8.70
N ARG A 454 32.65 -12.75 -8.59
CA ARG A 454 34.12 -12.81 -8.43
C ARG A 454 34.89 -12.30 -9.66
N ARG A 455 34.41 -12.54 -10.88
CA ARG A 455 35.05 -11.97 -12.10
C ARG A 455 34.90 -10.46 -12.14
N ILE A 456 33.72 -9.95 -11.81
CA ILE A 456 33.44 -8.51 -11.72
C ILE A 456 34.33 -7.86 -10.65
N GLY A 457 34.43 -8.46 -9.47
CA GLY A 457 35.31 -7.98 -8.39
C GLY A 457 36.75 -7.82 -8.82
N LYS A 458 37.32 -8.82 -9.52
CA LYS A 458 38.69 -8.72 -10.08
C LYS A 458 38.85 -7.60 -11.11
N ARG A 459 37.83 -7.37 -11.96
CA ARG A 459 37.85 -6.28 -12.95
C ARG A 459 37.83 -4.92 -12.26
N PHE A 460 36.99 -4.77 -11.26
CA PHE A 460 36.89 -3.56 -10.45
C PHE A 460 38.19 -3.28 -9.67
N GLU A 461 38.78 -4.29 -9.04
CA GLU A 461 40.08 -4.17 -8.36
C GLU A 461 41.18 -3.66 -9.31
N ALA A 462 41.25 -4.22 -10.53
CA ALA A 462 42.20 -3.76 -11.55
C ALA A 462 41.94 -2.31 -11.97
N ARG A 463 40.68 -1.92 -12.18
CA ARG A 463 40.31 -0.54 -12.54
C ARG A 463 40.63 0.46 -11.43
N VAL A 464 40.30 0.14 -10.19
CA VAL A 464 40.61 0.97 -9.02
C VAL A 464 42.13 1.16 -8.88
N THR A 465 42.92 0.10 -9.11
CA THR A 465 44.39 0.19 -9.12
C THR A 465 44.92 1.15 -10.19
N ASP A 466 44.27 1.20 -11.36
CA ASP A 466 44.62 2.17 -12.40
C ASP A 466 44.21 3.59 -12.02
N MET A 467 42.99 3.79 -11.50
CA MET A 467 42.51 5.11 -11.04
C MET A 467 43.36 5.66 -9.88
N ALA A 468 43.88 4.79 -9.01
CA ALA A 468 44.78 5.18 -7.92
C ALA A 468 46.07 5.87 -8.43
N LYS A 469 46.49 5.61 -9.68
CA LYS A 469 47.63 6.34 -10.30
C LYS A 469 47.27 7.79 -10.60
N ASP A 470 46.09 8.02 -11.16
CA ASP A 470 45.61 9.37 -11.47
C ASP A 470 45.33 10.16 -10.18
N PHE A 471 44.80 9.49 -9.16
CA PHE A 471 44.60 10.08 -7.83
C PHE A 471 45.92 10.40 -7.13
N ALA A 472 46.95 9.57 -7.28
CA ALA A 472 48.29 9.84 -6.74
C ALA A 472 48.85 11.15 -7.32
N ASP A 473 48.78 11.33 -8.64
CA ASP A 473 49.23 12.55 -9.32
C ASP A 473 48.44 13.78 -8.84
N ALA A 474 47.12 13.64 -8.63
CA ALA A 474 46.28 14.71 -8.10
C ALA A 474 46.62 15.07 -6.64
N LEU A 475 46.88 14.08 -5.79
CA LEU A 475 47.30 14.25 -4.41
C LEU A 475 48.65 14.97 -4.33
N GLU A 476 49.63 14.57 -5.14
CA GLU A 476 50.95 15.22 -5.19
C GLU A 476 50.85 16.70 -5.60
N GLN A 477 50.03 17.00 -6.61
CA GLN A 477 49.77 18.38 -7.02
C GLN A 477 49.07 19.19 -5.92
N ALA A 478 48.08 18.61 -5.24
CA ALA A 478 47.37 19.26 -4.15
C ALA A 478 48.31 19.54 -2.96
N ALA A 479 49.16 18.57 -2.60
CA ALA A 479 50.18 18.71 -1.58
C ALA A 479 51.17 19.83 -1.95
N ALA A 480 51.67 19.86 -3.18
CA ALA A 480 52.60 20.90 -3.64
C ALA A 480 52.01 22.32 -3.61
N ARG A 481 50.69 22.46 -3.82
CA ARG A 481 50.00 23.77 -3.77
C ARG A 481 49.72 24.26 -2.35
N ARG A 482 49.37 23.36 -1.44
CA ARG A 482 48.94 23.71 -0.08
C ARG A 482 50.06 23.65 0.96
N THR A 483 51.17 22.97 0.65
CA THR A 483 52.25 22.77 1.60
C THR A 483 53.55 23.38 1.09
N ASP A 484 54.03 24.43 1.77
CA ASP A 484 55.37 24.93 1.50
C ASP A 484 56.38 24.01 2.19
N ARG A 485 57.10 23.22 1.37
CA ARG A 485 58.14 22.30 1.85
C ARG A 485 59.29 23.03 2.54
N ASN A 486 59.44 24.35 2.40
CA ASN A 486 60.48 25.15 3.04
C ASN A 486 60.02 25.89 4.29
N ASP A 487 58.71 26.16 4.46
CA ASP A 487 58.21 26.78 5.67
C ASP A 487 58.31 25.81 6.86
N ARG A 488 58.91 26.30 7.95
CA ARG A 488 59.17 25.58 9.19
C ARG A 488 58.41 26.22 10.35
N SER A 489 57.20 26.69 10.11
CA SER A 489 56.31 27.28 11.11
C SER A 489 55.32 26.27 11.68
N LEU A 490 54.80 26.55 12.88
CA LEU A 490 53.67 25.81 13.45
C LEU A 490 52.41 25.93 12.58
N GLU A 491 52.23 27.07 11.91
CA GLU A 491 51.10 27.30 11.01
C GLU A 491 51.16 26.40 9.77
N GLN A 492 52.36 26.21 9.21
CA GLN A 492 52.55 25.27 8.11
C GLN A 492 52.28 23.82 8.54
N LEU A 493 52.63 23.45 9.78
CA LEU A 493 52.30 22.14 10.32
C LEU A 493 50.78 21.97 10.46
N ALA A 494 50.08 22.97 11.01
CA ALA A 494 48.62 22.94 11.11
C ALA A 494 47.93 22.81 9.74
N THR A 495 48.48 23.48 8.72
CA THR A 495 48.04 23.37 7.32
C THR A 495 48.23 21.95 6.79
N GLN A 496 49.36 21.29 7.09
CA GLN A 496 49.63 19.91 6.66
C GLN A 496 48.74 18.88 7.37
N VAL A 497 48.40 19.10 8.63
CA VAL A 497 47.46 18.26 9.38
C VAL A 497 46.04 18.41 8.83
N THR A 498 45.62 19.64 8.57
CA THR A 498 44.31 19.92 7.93
C THR A 498 44.23 19.30 6.55
N PHE A 499 45.29 19.45 5.73
CA PHE A 499 45.37 18.80 4.42
C PHE A 499 45.28 17.28 4.53
N ALA A 500 45.93 16.67 5.53
CA ALA A 500 45.83 15.23 5.72
C ALA A 500 44.40 14.79 6.06
N GLY A 501 43.71 15.50 6.94
CA GLY A 501 42.29 15.25 7.24
C GLY A 501 41.39 15.41 6.01
N ASP A 502 41.61 16.44 5.18
CA ASP A 502 40.86 16.63 3.94
C ASP A 502 41.05 15.46 2.96
N MET A 503 42.27 14.94 2.84
CA MET A 503 42.58 13.84 1.91
C MET A 503 42.08 12.49 2.43
N ASP A 504 42.13 12.26 3.73
CA ASP A 504 41.54 11.08 4.38
C ASP A 504 40.02 11.05 4.20
N MET A 505 39.36 12.19 4.37
CA MET A 505 37.93 12.32 4.10
C MET A 505 37.58 12.15 2.60
N LEU A 506 38.46 12.59 1.71
CA LEU A 506 38.21 12.52 0.26
C LEU A 506 38.48 11.13 -0.32
N TYR A 507 39.54 10.45 0.13
CA TYR A 507 40.01 9.20 -0.47
C TYR A 507 39.79 7.97 0.42
N GLY A 508 39.68 8.13 1.75
CA GLY A 508 39.44 7.05 2.70
C GLY A 508 40.37 5.84 2.47
N ASP A 509 39.75 4.66 2.37
CA ASP A 509 40.44 3.37 2.15
C ASP A 509 41.24 3.32 0.84
N LEU A 510 40.96 4.20 -0.14
CA LEU A 510 41.75 4.25 -1.38
C LEU A 510 43.19 4.67 -1.12
N LEU A 511 43.47 5.38 -0.01
CA LEU A 511 44.84 5.75 0.38
C LEU A 511 45.74 4.55 0.66
N GLU A 512 45.17 3.35 0.81
CA GLU A 512 45.93 2.11 0.99
C GLU A 512 46.16 1.36 -0.34
N ILE A 513 45.72 1.91 -1.47
CA ILE A 513 45.77 1.24 -2.77
C ILE A 513 46.88 1.78 -3.69
N GLY A 514 47.77 0.87 -4.10
CA GLY A 514 48.68 1.06 -5.22
C GLY A 514 49.61 2.27 -5.07
N LYS A 515 49.68 3.11 -6.12
CA LYS A 515 50.53 4.32 -6.12
C LYS A 515 50.03 5.40 -5.15
N LEU A 516 48.74 5.44 -4.86
CA LEU A 516 48.19 6.45 -3.96
C LEU A 516 48.75 6.25 -2.54
N THR A 517 48.99 5.00 -2.14
CA THR A 517 49.70 4.65 -0.89
C THR A 517 51.09 5.27 -0.82
N ASP A 518 51.87 5.20 -1.90
CA ASP A 518 53.23 5.73 -1.94
C ASP A 518 53.23 7.27 -1.82
N SER A 519 52.36 7.95 -2.57
CA SER A 519 52.22 9.41 -2.51
C SER A 519 51.68 9.87 -1.16
N TRP A 520 50.74 9.12 -0.56
CA TRP A 520 50.23 9.38 0.79
C TRP A 520 51.31 9.20 1.86
N ALA A 521 52.19 8.21 1.70
CA ALA A 521 53.34 8.00 2.55
C ALA A 521 54.36 9.16 2.47
N ASP A 522 54.57 9.78 1.30
CA ASP A 522 55.43 10.98 1.17
C ASP A 522 54.83 12.20 1.90
N VAL A 523 53.52 12.44 1.76
CA VAL A 523 52.79 13.50 2.47
C VAL A 523 52.90 13.29 3.98
N THR A 524 52.62 12.06 4.43
CA THR A 524 52.71 11.67 5.84
C THR A 524 54.13 11.82 6.37
N GLY A 525 55.14 11.34 5.62
CA GLY A 525 56.55 11.46 5.98
C GLY A 525 57.03 12.91 6.09
N THR A 526 56.58 13.78 5.18
CA THR A 526 56.90 15.21 5.20
C THR A 526 56.35 15.90 6.45
N ARG A 527 55.07 15.65 6.79
CA ARG A 527 54.40 16.16 8.00
C ARG A 527 55.12 15.71 9.26
N GLN A 528 55.40 14.43 9.35
CA GLN A 528 56.06 13.80 10.49
C GLN A 528 57.50 14.31 10.70
N GLN A 529 58.24 14.54 9.62
CA GLN A 529 59.55 15.20 9.70
C GLN A 529 59.43 16.65 10.22
N LEU A 530 58.40 17.39 9.80
CA LEU A 530 58.17 18.74 10.29
C LEU A 530 57.79 18.75 11.78
N GLN A 531 56.90 17.87 12.23
CA GLN A 531 56.57 17.68 13.65
C GLN A 531 57.83 17.41 14.49
N LYS A 532 58.70 16.50 14.03
CA LYS A 532 59.96 16.20 14.72
C LYS A 532 60.88 17.42 14.83
N ARG A 533 60.96 18.26 13.78
CA ARG A 533 61.76 19.50 13.81
C ARG A 533 61.14 20.54 14.75
N LEU A 534 59.81 20.63 14.78
CA LEU A 534 59.04 21.54 15.62
C LEU A 534 58.77 21.01 17.03
N ALA A 535 59.39 19.90 17.43
CA ALA A 535 59.11 19.29 18.73
C ALA A 535 59.35 20.24 19.92
N LYS A 536 60.34 21.13 19.85
CA LYS A 536 60.57 22.15 20.90
C LYS A 536 59.48 23.22 20.91
N PRO A 537 59.16 23.91 19.79
CA PRO A 537 58.00 24.81 19.71
C PRO A 537 56.68 24.17 20.15
N LEU A 538 56.37 22.96 19.68
CA LEU A 538 55.16 22.23 20.05
C LEU A 538 55.09 21.94 21.55
N GLN A 539 56.21 21.56 22.16
CA GLN A 539 56.27 21.38 23.61
C GLN A 539 56.02 22.69 24.36
N ALA A 540 56.60 23.80 23.90
CA ALA A 540 56.41 25.10 24.55
C ALA A 540 54.95 25.59 24.46
N GLU A 541 54.29 25.35 23.34
CA GLU A 541 52.85 25.64 23.18
C GLU A 541 52.03 24.73 24.10
N LEU A 542 52.28 23.41 24.09
CA LEU A 542 51.62 22.46 24.99
C LEU A 542 51.77 22.85 26.47
N ASP A 543 52.96 23.24 26.90
CA ASP A 543 53.26 23.64 28.28
C ASP A 543 52.46 24.89 28.70
N GLY A 544 52.07 25.76 27.76
CA GLY A 544 51.27 26.96 28.00
C GLY A 544 49.76 26.77 27.98
N LEU A 545 49.26 25.61 27.54
CA LEU A 545 47.82 25.31 27.47
C LEU A 545 47.30 24.80 28.81
N SER A 546 46.02 25.01 29.08
CA SER A 546 45.28 24.46 30.23
C SER A 546 43.83 24.20 29.84
N GLY A 547 43.25 23.09 30.29
CA GLY A 547 41.88 22.71 29.99
C GLY A 547 41.78 21.70 28.84
N ALA A 548 40.79 20.81 28.95
CA ALA A 548 40.51 19.74 28.00
C ALA A 548 40.36 20.22 26.55
N ASP A 549 39.59 21.29 26.34
CA ASP A 549 39.32 21.84 25.00
C ASP A 549 40.60 22.38 24.35
N ALA A 550 41.45 23.05 25.12
CA ALA A 550 42.72 23.57 24.64
C ALA A 550 43.69 22.45 24.28
N LEU A 551 43.76 21.39 25.09
CA LEU A 551 44.62 20.23 24.84
C LEU A 551 44.15 19.39 23.65
N THR A 552 42.84 19.15 23.54
CA THR A 552 42.24 18.44 22.41
C THR A 552 42.36 19.26 21.12
N GLY A 553 42.19 20.58 21.21
CA GLY A 553 42.42 21.50 20.09
C GLY A 553 43.87 21.48 19.61
N PHE A 554 44.83 21.40 20.54
CA PHE A 554 46.25 21.24 20.22
C PHE A 554 46.55 19.90 19.52
N GLU A 555 46.00 18.79 20.03
CA GLU A 555 46.11 17.47 19.40
C GLU A 555 45.61 17.53 17.94
N ARG A 556 44.37 17.99 17.74
CA ARG A 556 43.75 18.11 16.40
C ARG A 556 44.47 19.07 15.47
N ARG A 557 45.07 20.13 15.99
CA ARG A 557 45.76 21.13 15.17
C ARG A 557 47.10 20.61 14.65
N TYR A 558 47.82 19.80 15.42
CA TYR A 558 49.21 19.46 15.11
C TYR A 558 49.50 17.99 14.86
N PHE A 559 48.53 17.10 15.09
CA PHE A 559 48.70 15.65 14.92
C PHE A 559 47.53 15.04 14.15
N PHE A 560 47.84 14.09 13.28
CA PHE A 560 46.87 13.32 12.51
C PHE A 560 47.14 11.82 12.70
N ASN A 561 46.12 11.03 13.05
CA ASN A 561 46.20 9.59 13.29
C ASN A 561 47.42 9.19 14.15
N ASP A 562 48.28 8.30 13.65
CA ASP A 562 49.39 7.70 14.39
C ASP A 562 50.62 8.61 14.57
N ASP A 563 50.51 9.91 14.26
CA ASP A 563 51.62 10.86 14.40
C ASP A 563 52.19 10.90 15.84
N LEU A 564 51.36 10.69 16.86
CA LEU A 564 51.80 10.67 18.27
C LEU A 564 52.61 9.42 18.63
N ALA A 565 52.48 8.32 17.88
CA ALA A 565 53.27 7.10 18.10
C ALA A 565 54.75 7.28 17.69
N GLN A 566 55.08 8.38 17.03
CA GLN A 566 56.42 8.60 16.53
C GLN A 566 57.46 8.92 17.60
N LYS A 567 58.64 8.28 17.48
CA LYS A 567 59.79 8.51 18.38
C LYS A 567 60.20 9.99 18.47
N GLY A 568 60.00 10.77 17.40
CA GLY A 568 60.42 12.18 17.31
C GLY A 568 59.62 13.14 18.20
N VAL A 569 58.35 12.81 18.49
CA VAL A 569 57.44 13.62 19.32
C VAL A 569 57.02 12.90 20.60
N ARG A 570 57.70 11.79 20.95
CA ARG A 570 57.36 10.95 22.11
C ARG A 570 57.20 11.73 23.41
N LYS A 571 58.02 12.75 23.66
CA LYS A 571 57.91 13.59 24.86
C LYS A 571 56.58 14.38 24.88
N ILE A 572 56.21 14.94 23.73
CA ILE A 572 54.94 15.66 23.56
C ILE A 572 53.80 14.68 23.75
N ALA A 573 53.83 13.53 23.07
CA ALA A 573 52.82 12.48 23.21
C ALA A 573 52.66 12.04 24.67
N THR A 574 53.74 11.72 25.39
CA THR A 574 53.66 11.33 26.80
C THR A 574 53.12 12.45 27.70
N THR A 575 53.47 13.71 27.42
CA THR A 575 52.96 14.86 28.19
C THR A 575 51.48 15.11 27.91
N LEU A 576 51.11 15.10 26.63
CA LEU A 576 49.76 15.30 26.14
C LEU A 576 48.84 14.17 26.62
N ASP A 577 49.25 12.91 26.47
CA ASP A 577 48.50 11.74 26.95
C ASP A 577 48.27 11.77 28.45
N LYS A 578 49.31 12.11 29.24
CA LYS A 578 49.16 12.22 30.68
C LYS A 578 48.13 13.29 31.06
N ARG A 579 48.19 14.45 30.39
CA ARG A 579 47.27 15.56 30.65
C ARG A 579 45.86 15.27 30.16
N LEU A 580 45.71 14.71 28.97
CA LEU A 580 44.42 14.30 28.40
C LEU A 580 43.81 13.12 29.17
N ALA A 581 44.59 12.21 29.74
CA ALA A 581 44.03 11.15 30.60
C ALA A 581 43.37 11.73 31.87
N ASP A 582 43.87 12.86 32.37
CA ASP A 582 43.33 13.53 33.55
C ASP A 582 42.21 14.53 33.21
N GLU A 583 42.34 15.28 32.11
CA GLU A 583 41.47 16.39 31.70
C GLU A 583 40.43 15.98 30.63
N ALA A 584 40.74 15.02 29.75
CA ALA A 584 39.86 14.60 28.65
C ALA A 584 39.83 13.07 28.45
N PRO A 585 39.53 12.28 29.50
CA PRO A 585 39.59 10.82 29.43
C PRO A 585 38.67 10.20 28.38
N PHE A 586 37.61 10.91 27.98
CA PHE A 586 36.62 10.45 27.01
C PHE A 586 36.80 11.07 25.63
N ARG A 587 38.00 11.59 25.32
CA ARG A 587 38.30 12.12 23.98
C ARG A 587 38.12 11.04 22.91
N GLY A 588 37.54 11.41 21.77
CA GLY A 588 37.28 10.48 20.65
C GLY A 588 35.97 9.70 20.76
N LEU A 589 35.27 9.76 21.90
CA LEU A 589 33.89 9.28 21.99
C LEU A 589 32.92 10.33 21.46
N GLU A 590 31.82 9.87 20.86
CA GLU A 590 30.71 10.76 20.48
C GLU A 590 30.17 11.47 21.72
N GLY A 591 29.96 12.79 21.67
CA GLY A 591 29.60 13.57 22.88
C GLY A 591 30.66 13.58 24.00
N GLY A 592 31.89 13.16 23.72
CA GLY A 592 32.98 13.14 24.69
C GLY A 592 33.36 14.53 25.23
N ASP A 593 33.10 15.61 24.48
CA ASP A 593 33.25 16.99 24.96
C ASP A 593 32.33 17.30 26.14
N TYR A 594 31.08 16.86 26.09
CA TYR A 594 30.12 16.97 27.19
C TYR A 594 30.55 16.13 28.40
N LEU A 595 30.96 14.88 28.18
CA LEU A 595 31.44 13.99 29.26
C LEU A 595 32.72 14.53 29.91
N ASN A 596 33.65 15.07 29.14
CA ASN A 596 34.87 15.68 29.66
C ASN A 596 34.58 17.00 30.39
N ALA A 597 33.61 17.80 29.93
CA ALA A 597 33.16 18.98 30.66
C ALA A 597 32.54 18.62 32.02
N LEU A 598 31.84 17.46 32.12
CA LEU A 598 31.39 16.91 33.41
C LEU A 598 32.57 16.49 34.30
N VAL A 599 33.56 15.78 33.76
CA VAL A 599 34.78 15.37 34.49
C VAL A 599 35.49 16.56 35.12
N ASN A 600 35.59 17.67 34.37
CA ASN A 600 36.27 18.89 34.81
C ASN A 600 35.35 19.84 35.59
N GLN A 601 34.06 19.52 35.71
CA GLN A 601 33.04 20.40 36.31
C GLN A 601 33.01 21.80 35.68
N ASP A 602 33.23 21.89 34.35
CA ASP A 602 33.15 23.13 33.60
C ASP A 602 31.69 23.50 33.32
N PHE A 603 31.06 24.13 34.31
CA PHE A 603 29.64 24.48 34.22
C PHE A 603 29.34 25.56 33.18
N ALA A 604 30.31 26.40 32.82
CA ALA A 604 30.12 27.37 31.74
C ALA A 604 30.01 26.63 30.41
N ARG A 605 30.95 25.72 30.14
CA ARG A 605 30.96 24.91 28.94
C ARG A 605 29.75 23.97 28.85
N LEU A 606 29.38 23.31 29.95
CA LEU A 606 28.21 22.43 29.98
C LEU A 606 26.92 23.16 29.61
N ARG A 607 26.77 24.44 29.98
CA ARG A 607 25.59 25.24 29.58
C ARG A 607 25.59 25.57 28.08
N GLU A 608 26.75 25.82 27.50
CA GLU A 608 26.85 26.02 26.04
C GLU A 608 26.50 24.74 25.29
N LEU A 609 27.06 23.61 25.74
CA LEU A 609 26.79 22.31 25.15
C LEU A 609 25.34 21.88 25.36
N ASP A 610 24.76 22.13 26.53
CA ASP A 610 23.33 21.96 26.78
C ASP A 610 22.48 22.72 25.76
N ALA A 611 22.80 23.98 25.48
CA ALA A 611 22.09 24.77 24.48
C ALA A 611 22.30 24.25 23.04
N HIS A 612 23.41 23.56 22.77
CA HIS A 612 23.65 22.89 21.49
C HIS A 612 22.81 21.61 21.35
N TYR A 613 22.94 20.69 22.30
CA TYR A 613 22.24 19.40 22.30
C TYR A 613 20.73 19.53 22.49
N THR A 614 20.27 20.60 23.15
CA THR A 614 18.82 20.85 23.34
C THR A 614 18.21 21.79 22.30
N ARG A 615 18.97 22.28 21.33
CA ARG A 615 18.51 23.31 20.37
C ARG A 615 17.29 22.85 19.55
N GLY A 616 17.28 21.59 19.13
CA GLY A 616 16.20 21.02 18.32
C GLY A 616 14.86 20.89 19.04
N TYR A 617 14.88 20.93 20.38
CA TYR A 617 13.73 20.73 21.25
C TYR A 617 12.99 22.04 21.59
N ARG A 618 13.68 23.18 21.50
CA ARG A 618 13.12 24.50 21.83
C ARG A 618 11.86 24.88 21.03
N PRO A 619 11.78 24.67 19.69
CA PRO A 619 10.60 25.05 18.91
C PRO A 619 9.36 24.23 19.27
N MET A 620 9.54 22.93 19.54
CA MET A 620 8.43 22.03 19.87
C MET A 620 7.90 22.28 21.28
N ILE A 621 8.76 22.56 22.26
CA ILE A 621 8.31 22.96 23.61
C ILE A 621 7.67 24.36 23.58
N ALA A 622 8.18 25.29 22.76
CA ALA A 622 7.53 26.59 22.56
C ALA A 622 6.12 26.46 21.97
N LEU A 623 5.90 25.51 21.04
CA LEU A 623 4.58 25.20 20.49
C LEU A 623 3.63 24.61 21.55
N ALA A 624 4.13 23.68 22.37
CA ALA A 624 3.36 23.12 23.50
C ALA A 624 3.03 24.20 24.54
N GLY A 625 3.98 25.09 24.82
CA GLY A 625 3.81 26.26 25.70
C GLY A 625 2.78 27.24 25.17
N ALA A 626 2.80 27.56 23.88
CA ALA A 626 1.79 28.39 23.24
C ALA A 626 0.39 27.75 23.32
N SER A 627 0.29 26.44 23.09
CA SER A 627 -0.97 25.69 23.16
C SER A 627 -1.54 25.64 24.59
N LEU A 628 -0.69 25.46 25.60
CA LEU A 628 -1.10 25.47 27.00
C LEU A 628 -1.41 26.88 27.52
N SER A 629 -0.73 27.91 26.99
CA SER A 629 -1.02 29.31 27.31
C SER A 629 -2.40 29.76 26.86
N MET A 630 -2.95 29.14 25.81
CA MET A 630 -4.34 29.36 25.38
C MET A 630 -5.37 28.83 26.40
N LEU A 631 -5.00 27.83 27.22
CA LEU A 631 -5.86 27.21 28.24
C LEU A 631 -5.61 27.78 29.65
N ASN A 632 -4.36 28.20 29.93
CA ASN A 632 -3.96 28.84 31.17
C ASN A 632 -2.87 29.89 30.88
N PRO A 633 -3.15 31.20 30.97
CA PRO A 633 -2.19 32.26 30.67
C PRO A 633 -0.92 32.24 31.54
N ALA A 634 -0.96 31.61 32.72
CA ALA A 634 0.22 31.44 33.58
C ALA A 634 1.14 30.29 33.15
N ALA A 635 0.68 29.39 32.26
CA ALA A 635 1.44 28.24 31.79
C ALA A 635 2.58 28.62 30.83
N GLY A 636 2.41 29.68 30.03
CA GLY A 636 3.43 30.17 29.09
C GLY A 636 4.72 30.61 29.76
N PRO A 637 4.68 31.60 30.68
CA PRO A 637 5.87 32.05 31.40
C PRO A 637 6.54 30.95 32.24
N ALA A 638 5.76 29.98 32.75
CA ALA A 638 6.29 28.81 33.44
C ALA A 638 7.06 27.88 32.50
N MET A 639 6.53 27.63 31.29
CA MET A 639 7.22 26.82 30.28
C MET A 639 8.42 27.54 29.64
N ASP A 640 8.39 28.86 29.49
CA ASP A 640 9.55 29.64 29.02
C ASP A 640 10.71 29.59 30.03
N LYS A 641 10.39 29.58 31.32
CA LYS A 641 11.38 29.40 32.39
C LYS A 641 11.96 27.98 32.41
N GLU A 642 11.15 26.97 32.12
CA GLU A 642 11.60 25.57 31.95
C GLU A 642 12.48 25.43 30.69
N LEU A 643 12.08 26.05 29.56
CA LEU A 643 12.82 26.12 28.30
C LEU A 643 14.22 26.73 28.45
N ALA A 644 14.35 27.78 29.27
CA ALA A 644 15.62 28.43 29.55
C ALA A 644 16.58 27.57 30.40
N ASN A 645 16.06 26.54 31.06
CA ASN A 645 16.81 25.65 31.96
C ASN A 645 16.93 24.21 31.44
N LEU A 646 16.59 23.96 30.17
CA LEU A 646 16.77 22.66 29.52
C LEU A 646 18.24 22.24 29.54
N SER A 647 18.49 21.01 29.98
CA SER A 647 19.83 20.43 30.06
C SER A 647 19.80 18.96 29.67
N ALA A 648 20.77 18.56 28.85
CA ALA A 648 20.97 17.19 28.41
C ALA A 648 21.40 16.27 29.57
N ILE A 649 21.81 16.83 30.72
CA ILE A 649 22.24 16.07 31.90
C ILE A 649 21.19 15.07 32.38
N HIS A 650 19.91 15.37 32.21
CA HIS A 650 18.84 14.47 32.63
C HIS A 650 18.89 13.16 31.84
N GLY A 651 19.01 13.25 30.51
CA GLY A 651 19.16 12.10 29.62
C GLY A 651 20.46 11.34 29.88
N VAL A 652 21.60 12.05 29.98
CA VAL A 652 22.92 11.43 30.23
C VAL A 652 22.94 10.71 31.57
N PHE A 653 22.47 11.35 32.65
CA PHE A 653 22.48 10.75 33.98
C PHE A 653 21.45 9.62 34.10
N GLY A 654 20.30 9.73 33.41
CA GLY A 654 19.32 8.66 33.33
C GLY A 654 19.88 7.42 32.63
N ALA A 655 20.48 7.59 31.45
CA ALA A 655 21.12 6.50 30.72
C ALA A 655 22.23 5.82 31.55
N TYR A 656 23.06 6.62 32.23
CA TYR A 656 24.09 6.11 33.14
C TYR A 656 23.53 5.15 34.20
N LEU A 657 22.41 5.54 34.84
CA LEU A 657 21.80 4.75 35.90
C LEU A 657 21.13 3.48 35.37
N LEU A 658 20.50 3.53 34.20
CA LEU A 658 19.87 2.38 33.56
C LEU A 658 20.91 1.35 33.10
N ASN A 659 22.04 1.82 32.56
CA ASN A 659 23.09 0.97 32.02
C ASN A 659 24.09 0.49 33.08
N TYR A 660 24.06 1.05 34.30
CA TYR A 660 24.99 0.71 35.39
C TYR A 660 25.06 -0.79 35.68
N GLN A 661 23.91 -1.46 35.77
CA GLN A 661 23.84 -2.89 36.08
C GLN A 661 24.49 -3.76 35.00
N ASP A 662 24.39 -3.35 33.74
CA ASP A 662 24.91 -4.11 32.60
C ASP A 662 26.39 -3.84 32.37
N ALA A 663 26.79 -2.58 32.49
CA ALA A 663 28.19 -2.20 32.38
C ALA A 663 29.01 -2.77 33.54
N TRP A 664 28.52 -2.67 34.77
CA TRP A 664 29.31 -2.98 35.97
C TRP A 664 28.56 -3.82 37.02
N PRO A 665 28.12 -5.04 36.68
CA PRO A 665 27.40 -5.92 37.61
C PRO A 665 28.21 -6.24 38.87
N LYS A 666 29.55 -6.28 38.76
CA LYS A 666 30.47 -6.55 39.88
C LYS A 666 30.55 -5.41 40.90
N CYS A 667 30.15 -4.20 40.51
CA CYS A 667 30.17 -3.03 41.38
C CYS A 667 28.89 -2.89 42.21
N LEU A 668 27.89 -3.72 41.93
CA LEU A 668 26.65 -3.82 42.69
C LEU A 668 26.80 -4.79 43.85
N LYS A 669 26.37 -4.36 45.02
CA LYS A 669 26.31 -5.15 46.25
C LYS A 669 24.99 -5.91 46.33
N ALA A 670 24.97 -7.00 47.08
CA ALA A 670 23.73 -7.73 47.36
C ALA A 670 22.65 -6.81 47.96
N SER A 671 23.05 -5.89 48.85
CA SER A 671 22.19 -4.93 49.55
C SER A 671 21.74 -3.72 48.72
N ASP A 672 22.22 -3.55 47.48
CA ASP A 672 21.82 -2.40 46.66
C ASP A 672 20.35 -2.50 46.24
N PRO A 673 19.63 -1.36 46.19
CA PRO A 673 18.21 -1.34 45.88
C PRO A 673 17.91 -1.78 44.45
N VAL A 674 16.78 -2.47 44.29
CA VAL A 674 16.18 -2.83 43.00
C VAL A 674 14.93 -1.99 42.82
N PHE A 675 14.85 -1.29 41.70
CA PHE A 675 13.71 -0.49 41.32
C PHE A 675 12.93 -1.19 40.21
N GLU A 676 11.62 -1.31 40.37
CA GLU A 676 10.74 -1.77 39.31
C GLU A 676 10.31 -0.56 38.47
N VAL A 677 10.51 -0.66 37.16
CA VAL A 677 10.10 0.36 36.20
C VAL A 677 9.04 -0.27 35.30
N THR A 678 7.77 -0.05 35.62
CA THR A 678 6.64 -0.63 34.87
C THR A 678 6.45 0.12 33.55
N LYS A 679 6.50 -0.61 32.43
CA LYS A 679 6.66 -0.10 31.04
C LYS A 679 5.79 1.09 30.61
N SER A 680 6.46 2.01 29.91
CA SER A 680 5.95 2.97 28.93
C SER A 680 5.46 2.29 27.65
N GLN A 681 4.68 3.00 26.83
CA GLN A 681 4.13 2.51 25.56
C GLN A 681 5.21 2.54 24.47
N SER A 682 5.41 1.43 23.75
CA SER A 682 6.24 1.45 22.54
C SER A 682 5.58 2.38 21.52
N THR A 683 6.32 3.38 21.05
CA THR A 683 5.81 4.25 19.98
C THR A 683 6.25 3.64 18.66
N VAL A 684 5.36 2.86 18.07
CA VAL A 684 5.53 2.38 16.69
C VAL A 684 5.08 3.52 15.79
N THR A 685 6.03 4.23 15.17
CA THR A 685 5.68 5.20 14.13
C THR A 685 5.40 4.39 12.88
N ARG A 686 4.12 4.22 12.59
CA ARG A 686 3.66 3.58 11.37
C ARG A 686 3.43 4.64 10.32
N ASP A 687 3.77 4.33 9.08
CA ASP A 687 3.33 5.16 7.98
C ASP A 687 1.81 5.06 7.82
N GLU A 688 1.31 5.79 6.84
CA GLU A 688 -0.09 5.83 6.44
C GLU A 688 -0.61 4.45 5.98
N PHE A 689 0.28 3.48 5.79
CA PHE A 689 0.04 2.11 5.31
C PHE A 689 0.24 1.05 6.40
N GLY A 690 0.54 1.46 7.63
CA GLY A 690 0.73 0.56 8.75
C GLY A 690 2.11 -0.11 8.80
N GLN A 691 3.03 0.20 7.88
CA GLN A 691 4.43 -0.24 7.94
C GLN A 691 5.17 0.57 9.01
N GLU A 692 5.96 -0.14 9.80
CA GLU A 692 6.77 0.44 10.87
C GLU A 692 7.94 1.24 10.29
N ILE A 693 7.81 2.57 10.25
CA ILE A 693 8.86 3.50 9.82
C ILE A 693 9.97 3.56 10.86
N SER A 694 9.59 3.50 12.14
CA SER A 694 10.53 3.40 13.24
C SER A 694 9.91 2.66 14.42
N HIS A 695 10.66 1.67 14.89
CA HIS A 695 10.46 1.08 16.20
C HIS A 695 11.31 1.85 17.20
N VAL A 696 10.69 2.62 18.09
CA VAL A 696 11.41 3.12 19.26
C VAL A 696 11.13 2.15 20.40
N THR A 697 12.07 1.23 20.63
CA THR A 697 12.08 0.39 21.82
C THR A 697 12.15 1.31 23.03
N ASN A 698 11.22 1.16 23.98
CA ASN A 698 11.27 1.91 25.23
C ASN A 698 12.65 1.77 25.88
N TRP A 699 13.17 2.89 26.38
CA TRP A 699 14.47 3.07 27.01
C TRP A 699 14.76 2.14 28.21
N THR A 700 13.77 1.40 28.70
CA THR A 700 13.98 0.29 29.63
C THR A 700 14.13 -1.06 28.90
N THR A 701 15.33 -1.62 28.89
CA THR A 701 15.61 -3.00 28.46
C THR A 701 15.05 -4.09 29.40
N ARG A 702 14.58 -3.72 30.60
CA ARG A 702 14.08 -4.64 31.64
C ARG A 702 13.09 -3.97 32.58
N ASP A 703 12.29 -4.78 33.27
CA ASP A 703 11.30 -4.28 34.22
C ASP A 703 11.91 -3.96 35.60
N GLN A 704 13.15 -4.40 35.87
CA GLN A 704 13.83 -4.21 37.15
C GLN A 704 15.28 -3.76 36.97
N TYR A 705 15.65 -2.67 37.64
CA TYR A 705 17.00 -2.09 37.62
C TYR A 705 17.61 -2.09 39.01
N LYS A 706 18.81 -2.69 39.13
CA LYS A 706 19.61 -2.63 40.36
C LYS A 706 20.62 -1.50 40.27
N VAL A 707 20.56 -0.57 41.23
CA VAL A 707 21.34 0.68 41.20
C VAL A 707 22.11 0.83 42.52
N PRO A 708 23.34 1.37 42.52
CA PRO A 708 24.09 1.59 43.76
C PRO A 708 23.29 2.40 44.78
N ALA A 709 23.40 2.04 46.07
CA ALA A 709 22.72 2.76 47.14
C ALA A 709 23.03 4.28 47.17
N SER A 710 24.23 4.68 46.76
CA SER A 710 24.64 6.09 46.64
C SER A 710 23.86 6.87 45.57
N LEU A 711 23.37 6.19 44.54
CA LEU A 711 22.67 6.79 43.40
C LEU A 711 21.14 6.60 43.47
N ALA A 712 20.67 5.80 44.42
CA ALA A 712 19.26 5.45 44.59
C ALA A 712 18.32 6.67 44.69
N GLY A 713 18.73 7.73 45.38
CA GLY A 713 17.93 8.95 45.50
C GLY A 713 17.76 9.70 44.18
N TYR A 714 18.77 9.67 43.30
CA TYR A 714 18.70 10.26 41.97
C TYR A 714 17.81 9.43 41.05
N PHE A 715 17.89 8.09 41.14
CA PHE A 715 16.98 7.21 40.43
C PHE A 715 15.52 7.48 40.83
N GLN A 716 15.22 7.49 42.12
CA GLN A 716 13.87 7.82 42.60
C GLN A 716 13.37 9.20 42.15
N THR A 717 14.28 10.17 42.01
CA THR A 717 13.93 11.53 41.58
C THR A 717 13.65 11.61 40.09
N LEU A 718 14.49 10.97 39.26
CA LEU A 718 14.30 10.90 37.80
C LEU A 718 13.06 10.09 37.42
N TRP A 719 12.74 9.03 38.17
CA TRP A 719 11.64 8.10 37.89
C TRP A 719 10.50 8.17 38.91
N ARG A 720 10.21 9.35 39.47
CA ARG A 720 9.00 9.52 40.30
C ARG A 720 7.78 9.03 39.51
N SER A 721 6.99 8.17 40.13
CA SER A 721 5.84 7.45 39.55
C SER A 721 4.65 8.33 39.08
N ASP A 722 4.83 9.65 38.99
CA ASP A 722 3.83 10.55 38.39
C ASP A 722 4.27 10.96 36.96
N PRO A 723 3.73 10.31 35.91
CA PRO A 723 3.98 10.62 34.50
C PRO A 723 3.48 12.01 34.07
N ARG A 724 2.87 12.78 34.98
CA ARG A 724 2.46 14.18 34.74
C ARG A 724 3.53 15.20 35.12
N THR A 725 4.63 14.77 35.74
CA THR A 725 5.75 15.66 36.03
C THR A 725 6.50 16.01 34.74
N THR A 726 6.97 17.25 34.65
CA THR A 726 7.70 17.77 33.49
C THR A 726 8.98 16.97 33.20
N ASP A 727 9.60 16.39 34.24
CA ASP A 727 10.83 15.61 34.15
C ASP A 727 10.64 14.28 33.45
N ALA A 728 9.60 13.52 33.82
CA ALA A 728 9.32 12.22 33.22
C ALA A 728 9.03 12.36 31.71
N ARG A 729 8.32 13.42 31.31
CA ARG A 729 8.05 13.72 29.90
C ARG A 729 9.29 14.20 29.14
N PHE A 730 10.17 14.94 29.81
CA PHE A 730 11.41 15.44 29.21
C PHE A 730 12.45 14.31 29.07
N MET A 731 12.52 13.42 30.05
CA MET A 731 13.30 12.18 30.00
C MET A 731 12.85 11.29 28.85
N ASP A 732 11.54 11.09 28.71
CA ASP A 732 10.97 10.32 27.61
C ASP A 732 11.35 10.93 26.25
N TRP A 733 11.36 12.26 26.13
CA TRP A 733 11.70 12.92 24.87
C TRP A 733 13.19 12.92 24.53
N LEU A 734 14.07 13.10 25.54
CA LEU A 734 15.53 13.07 25.36
C LEU A 734 16.08 11.65 25.14
N LEU A 735 15.45 10.63 25.72
CA LEU A 735 15.88 9.24 25.58
C LEU A 735 15.30 8.55 24.33
N ASN A 736 14.26 9.11 23.70
CA ASN A 736 13.60 8.53 22.51
C ASN A 736 13.94 9.23 21.18
N ASP A 737 14.64 10.37 21.16
CA ASP A 737 15.00 11.09 19.91
C ASP A 737 16.45 10.85 19.48
N ARG A 738 16.67 10.72 18.16
CA ARG A 738 17.96 10.39 17.52
C ARG A 738 19.05 11.44 17.77
N LYS A 739 18.71 12.63 18.25
CA LYS A 739 19.63 13.78 18.36
C LYS A 739 20.50 13.78 19.63
N THR A 740 20.10 13.04 20.67
CA THR A 740 20.88 12.85 21.90
C THR A 740 21.50 11.47 22.02
N ASN A 741 21.23 10.56 21.07
CA ASN A 741 21.82 9.23 20.99
C ASN A 741 23.35 9.28 21.00
N GLY A 742 23.98 10.21 20.27
CA GLY A 742 25.44 10.33 20.27
C GLY A 742 26.06 10.58 21.66
N LEU A 743 25.36 11.29 22.55
CA LEU A 743 25.81 11.47 23.94
C LEU A 743 25.65 10.19 24.77
N VAL A 744 24.55 9.47 24.56
CA VAL A 744 24.26 8.21 25.26
C VAL A 744 25.17 7.08 24.77
N ASP A 745 25.40 6.98 23.46
CA ASP A 745 26.32 6.04 22.83
C ASP A 745 27.76 6.32 23.27
N GLY A 746 28.13 7.59 23.37
CA GLY A 746 29.39 8.04 23.96
C GLY A 746 29.56 7.63 25.42
N LEU A 747 28.52 7.84 26.23
CA LEU A 747 28.50 7.42 27.63
C LEU A 747 28.63 5.90 27.76
N ASP A 748 27.92 5.13 26.93
CA ASP A 748 28.02 3.68 26.89
C ASP A 748 29.41 3.22 26.46
N GLY A 749 30.01 3.90 25.48
CA GLY A 749 31.41 3.73 25.10
C GLY A 749 32.35 3.94 26.29
N ALA A 750 32.16 5.02 27.04
CA ALA A 750 32.96 5.33 28.23
C ALA A 750 32.79 4.26 29.33
N MET A 751 31.56 3.81 29.59
CA MET A 751 31.27 2.78 30.59
C MET A 751 31.83 1.40 30.20
N LYS A 752 31.90 1.08 28.90
CA LYS A 752 32.52 -0.15 28.38
C LYS A 752 34.05 -0.10 28.48
N GLN A 753 34.66 1.06 28.21
CA GLN A 753 36.11 1.23 28.21
C GLN A 753 36.71 1.30 29.61
N HIS A 754 35.95 1.75 30.61
CA HIS A 754 36.45 1.98 31.97
C HIS A 754 35.65 1.20 33.02
N GLY A 755 36.34 0.63 34.02
CA GLY A 755 35.68 0.06 35.20
C GLY A 755 35.04 1.14 36.10
N CYS A 756 34.03 0.76 36.88
CA CYS A 756 33.31 1.67 37.80
C CYS A 756 34.23 2.37 38.81
N ASP A 757 35.32 1.72 39.17
CA ASP A 757 36.32 2.15 40.14
C ASP A 757 37.48 2.93 39.52
N SER A 758 37.43 3.17 38.20
CA SER A 758 38.41 4.02 37.51
C SER A 758 38.31 5.48 37.97
N PRO A 759 39.45 6.22 38.04
CA PRO A 759 39.43 7.64 38.39
C PRO A 759 38.58 8.50 37.46
N ALA A 760 38.57 8.19 36.15
CA ALA A 760 37.78 8.89 35.14
C ALA A 760 36.28 8.74 35.39
N VAL A 761 35.79 7.52 35.64
CA VAL A 761 34.38 7.27 35.94
C VAL A 761 33.97 7.92 37.26
N ARG A 762 34.80 7.88 38.30
CA ARG A 762 34.49 8.56 39.57
C ARG A 762 34.36 10.07 39.40
N LYS A 763 35.25 10.69 38.62
CA LYS A 763 35.14 12.12 38.28
C LYS A 763 33.90 12.41 37.45
N LEU A 764 33.57 11.54 36.48
CA LEU A 764 32.36 11.66 35.66
C LEU A 764 31.08 11.56 36.52
N GLU A 765 30.97 10.56 37.39
CA GLU A 765 29.85 10.37 38.30
C GLU A 765 29.69 11.58 39.23
N GLN A 766 30.78 12.04 39.83
CA GLN A 766 30.77 13.24 40.68
C GLN A 766 30.37 14.48 39.87
N GLY A 767 30.87 14.63 38.64
CA GLY A 767 30.51 15.69 37.72
C GLY A 767 29.03 15.69 37.38
N MET A 768 28.48 14.53 37.04
CA MET A 768 27.05 14.33 36.79
C MET A 768 26.21 14.69 38.00
N ILE A 769 26.54 14.17 39.18
CA ILE A 769 25.86 14.48 40.44
C ILE A 769 25.86 16.00 40.69
N THR A 770 27.02 16.64 40.57
CA THR A 770 27.18 18.05 40.91
C THR A 770 26.44 18.94 39.90
N TYR A 771 26.54 18.63 38.61
CA TYR A 771 25.86 19.40 37.56
C TYR A 771 24.34 19.17 37.55
N TYR A 772 23.90 17.93 37.75
CA TYR A 772 22.48 17.60 37.93
C TYR A 772 21.88 18.36 39.14
N GLY A 773 22.63 18.44 40.25
CA GLY A 773 22.25 19.24 41.42
C GLY A 773 22.23 20.76 41.15
N ASP A 774 23.13 21.29 40.34
CA ASP A 774 23.09 22.70 39.88
C ASP A 774 21.84 22.98 39.05
N VAL A 775 21.54 22.12 38.07
CA VAL A 775 20.36 22.25 37.20
C VAL A 775 19.07 22.13 38.03
N SER A 776 19.00 21.16 38.94
CA SER A 776 17.84 20.98 39.83
C SER A 776 17.57 22.21 40.71
N ARG A 777 18.63 22.85 41.25
CA ARG A 777 18.49 24.09 42.02
C ARG A 777 18.02 25.27 41.16
N ARG A 778 18.49 25.39 39.92
CA ARG A 778 18.02 26.41 38.96
C ARG A 778 16.54 26.26 38.62
N LEU A 779 16.06 25.01 38.55
CA LEU A 779 14.64 24.67 38.39
C LEU A 779 13.82 24.89 39.69
N GLY A 780 14.43 25.38 40.77
CA GLY A 780 13.73 25.70 42.02
C GLY A 780 13.37 24.50 42.89
N ARG A 781 14.04 23.35 42.66
CA ARG A 781 13.82 22.12 43.43
C ARG A 781 14.84 22.04 44.56
N ARG A 782 14.37 21.64 45.74
CA ARG A 782 15.20 21.41 46.94
C ARG A 782 15.67 19.97 46.99
#